data_AF-A0A7U9THI7-F1
#
_entry.id   AF-A0A7U9THI7-F1
#
_cell.length_a   1.000
_cell.length_b   1.000
_cell.length_c   1.000
_cell.angle_alpha   90.00
_cell.angle_beta   90.00
_cell.angle_gamma   90.00
#
_symmetry.space_group_name_H-M   'P 1'
#
loop_
_entity.id
_entity.type
_entity.pdbx_description
1 polymer ?
#
loop_
_entity_poly.entity_id
_entity_poly.type
_entity_poly.pdbx_seq_one_letter_code
_entity_poly.pdbx_strand_id
1 'polypeptide(L)'
;MKNALMKKISFALLLFTIGFTVVACGTDDPVDPVDPVDPVTYTVTFNTNGGSAVPALTVEEDQNATSPTNPTKEGFIFSYWYTTDDSVEFLFTTAITADLTLNAKWEEEVPVGPTDEELIAADIAALEADFYLNDYQLDLPLRGRVNGSRIAWKSDSTNVSDAGIILPLAADLTPETQTIKGTFTLNAARVEYIFDVDVPVYEEVVITNQRSVPFENLTTEYTVEDGNIDLYFEADGYVPYVSVIDFLGLLDGFVDSEVEFTFTQDVDTLEIFYQYYDEDEDQTYDLIVTLDTVENTITTNDPAFYWAYVYSTETNYGRHIEYDNDNPDAYYDEGEEVVYDLDLYNLDMAIYNDDILLPYYIVNQLFAGSSYYNVYYNNDGLFGIYSLPSASSAEYRTMKASSVNNTDFPADLLVHNFNILAFNMDYFYGLKEIMEVETYYGLLMENLDGLLNDDPEEFDNALSTMIYKKIDELHTSYGYPSYFNKTTWEGPQLTSVGQFGPRGQNWYQGDGTGYFDVVDEIDAKWGSVTNRPFYWFLDTAKTSVVVTLDGFDTADIEESATFDQAIAADVFGVDDITTVLPDIMSGNKFFYYNTSDETNDMMEIIVKGSNIAYVDTFKQALVTLGYTFEYDEANIVSSKDNGYYALTIVDAVNGDRNYMVQVDFDEDYDLFYVSIVNMLPTSFDRPWPLIVDVEGMVNSDSAVYLEMLMDKILAESPTLENVTIDLTYNTGGNVGALYRVVGFITDQPFRVSSKDGDTGGASSGYVVINGTPTYPNLNWSLLTSKVTFSAANSLATIFMENELGPILGVQSGGGASSITPILLPTGTAFTMSSNNISAYRTGSGTTEDPYVFVSNEFGIAPDYVLDMSDLYDADVILGILND
;
A
#
# COMPACT_ATOMS: atom_id res chain seq x y z
N MET A 1 38.20 27.44 22.05
CA MET A 1 39.18 28.52 22.36
C MET A 1 38.77 29.76 21.58
N LYS A 2 38.18 30.76 22.23
CA LYS A 2 38.85 31.98 22.71
C LYS A 2 39.42 32.87 21.59
N ASN A 3 38.70 33.96 21.36
CA ASN A 3 39.16 35.34 21.47
C ASN A 3 40.21 35.89 20.48
N ALA A 4 39.71 36.81 19.65
CA ALA A 4 39.90 38.25 19.83
C ALA A 4 40.98 39.00 19.02
N LEU A 5 40.50 40.14 18.52
CA LEU A 5 41.10 41.48 18.58
C LEU A 5 42.18 41.91 17.54
N MET A 6 41.75 42.91 16.75
CA MET A 6 42.33 44.27 16.61
C MET A 6 43.67 44.49 15.87
N LYS A 7 43.60 45.29 14.78
CA LYS A 7 43.99 46.74 14.69
C LYS A 7 44.13 47.17 13.21
N LYS A 8 43.33 48.13 12.72
CA LYS A 8 43.54 49.61 12.65
C LYS A 8 44.58 50.09 11.63
N ILE A 9 44.14 50.88 10.63
CA ILE A 9 44.74 52.13 10.05
C ILE A 9 43.56 52.91 9.40
N SER A 10 42.99 54.01 9.95
CA SER A 10 43.37 55.45 9.85
C SER A 10 43.39 55.99 8.40
N PHE A 11 42.63 57.02 7.98
CA PHE A 11 42.75 58.43 8.35
C PHE A 11 41.54 59.24 7.81
N ALA A 12 41.03 60.18 8.61
CA ALA A 12 40.03 61.20 8.25
C ALA A 12 40.71 62.56 8.13
N LEU A 13 40.09 63.56 7.48
CA LEU A 13 40.33 64.95 7.86
C LEU A 13 39.10 65.85 7.67
N LEU A 14 38.76 66.51 8.77
CA LEU A 14 37.76 67.54 8.97
C LEU A 14 38.51 68.83 9.35
N LEU A 15 38.08 69.97 8.77
CA LEU A 15 38.16 71.38 9.23
C LEU A 15 39.47 72.01 9.77
N PHE A 16 39.75 73.24 9.33
CA PHE A 16 40.31 74.29 10.20
C PHE A 16 39.90 75.71 9.78
N THR A 17 39.64 76.54 10.79
CA THR A 17 39.13 77.92 10.84
C THR A 17 40.25 78.94 11.19
N ILE A 18 39.87 80.22 11.40
CA ILE A 18 40.50 81.33 12.18
C ILE A 18 40.86 82.56 11.30
N GLY A 19 40.55 83.84 11.60
CA GLY A 19 39.86 84.51 12.71
C GLY A 19 40.27 86.00 12.88
N PHE A 20 39.38 86.82 13.49
CA PHE A 20 39.58 88.10 14.25
C PHE A 20 40.02 89.40 13.50
N THR A 21 39.62 90.67 13.78
CA THR A 21 38.59 91.39 14.60
C THR A 21 38.70 92.94 14.39
N VAL A 22 37.55 93.63 14.41
CA VAL A 22 37.20 94.94 15.07
C VAL A 22 37.80 96.29 14.56
N VAL A 23 36.93 97.29 14.28
CA VAL A 23 36.73 98.60 14.97
C VAL A 23 35.79 99.50 14.12
N ALA A 24 34.94 100.30 14.79
CA ALA A 24 33.89 101.20 14.29
C ALA A 24 34.31 102.67 14.01
N CYS A 25 33.31 103.53 13.72
CA CYS A 25 33.26 104.99 13.42
C CYS A 25 33.55 105.40 11.95
N GLY A 26 32.83 106.29 11.27
CA GLY A 26 31.66 107.12 11.56
C GLY A 26 31.48 108.21 10.46
N THR A 27 30.23 108.67 10.30
CA THR A 27 29.72 109.97 9.79
C THR A 27 29.92 110.46 8.34
N ASP A 28 28.75 110.71 7.72
CA ASP A 28 28.28 111.91 6.98
C ASP A 28 28.75 112.22 5.53
N ASP A 29 27.78 112.06 4.60
CA ASP A 29 27.28 112.93 3.50
C ASP A 29 28.16 114.05 2.87
N PRO A 30 27.84 114.58 1.65
CA PRO A 30 27.06 114.05 0.51
C PRO A 30 27.79 114.30 -0.85
N VAL A 31 27.15 114.00 -2.00
CA VAL A 31 27.02 114.84 -3.23
C VAL A 31 26.77 113.96 -4.48
N ASP A 32 25.64 114.25 -5.12
CA ASP A 32 25.10 113.81 -6.43
C ASP A 32 25.81 114.56 -7.61
N PRO A 33 25.57 114.31 -8.92
CA PRO A 33 25.23 113.12 -9.71
C PRO A 33 26.24 112.89 -10.88
N VAL A 34 26.24 111.70 -11.51
CA VAL A 34 26.50 111.59 -12.97
C VAL A 34 25.60 110.49 -13.53
N ASP A 35 24.69 110.87 -14.42
CA ASP A 35 23.80 109.99 -15.18
C ASP A 35 24.62 109.06 -16.11
N PRO A 36 24.28 107.77 -16.17
CA PRO A 36 24.96 106.77 -17.01
C PRO A 36 24.53 106.87 -18.48
N VAL A 37 25.42 106.43 -19.37
CA VAL A 37 25.03 106.05 -20.72
C VAL A 37 24.22 104.77 -20.58
N ASP A 38 22.95 104.78 -20.98
CA ASP A 38 22.13 103.58 -21.01
C ASP A 38 22.86 102.50 -21.82
N PRO A 39 23.16 101.33 -21.23
CA PRO A 39 23.72 100.22 -21.98
C PRO A 39 22.70 99.81 -23.04
N VAL A 40 23.17 99.56 -24.26
CA VAL A 40 22.33 98.89 -25.26
C VAL A 40 22.01 97.53 -24.70
N THR A 41 20.74 97.28 -24.39
CA THR A 41 20.29 95.99 -23.87
C THR A 41 19.44 95.28 -24.90
N TYR A 42 19.63 93.97 -25.01
CA TYR A 42 18.81 93.08 -25.81
C TYR A 42 17.92 92.21 -24.94
N THR A 43 16.76 91.88 -25.46
CA THR A 43 15.75 91.06 -24.79
C THR A 43 15.87 89.61 -25.26
N VAL A 44 16.13 88.70 -24.33
CA VAL A 44 16.07 87.25 -24.54
C VAL A 44 14.68 86.77 -24.10
N THR A 45 13.87 86.37 -25.07
CA THR A 45 12.51 85.86 -24.81
C THR A 45 12.51 84.34 -24.76
N PHE A 46 11.93 83.76 -23.72
CA PHE A 46 11.83 82.30 -23.58
C PHE A 46 10.45 81.82 -24.05
N ASN A 47 10.42 81.16 -25.20
CA ASN A 47 9.23 80.46 -25.67
C ASN A 47 9.28 79.01 -25.18
N THR A 48 8.50 78.71 -24.15
CA THR A 48 8.47 77.40 -23.50
C THR A 48 7.75 76.33 -24.33
N ASN A 49 7.22 76.68 -25.51
CA ASN A 49 6.50 75.75 -26.39
C ASN A 49 5.40 74.95 -25.65
N GLY A 50 4.64 75.66 -24.81
CA GLY A 50 3.53 75.11 -24.02
C GLY A 50 3.87 74.68 -22.59
N GLY A 51 5.11 74.86 -22.12
CA GLY A 51 5.49 74.67 -20.71
C GLY A 51 5.24 75.90 -19.82
N SER A 52 5.58 75.80 -18.54
CA SER A 52 5.45 76.86 -17.53
C SER A 52 6.12 78.16 -17.98
N ALA A 53 5.49 79.31 -17.75
CA ALA A 53 6.00 80.60 -18.21
C ALA A 53 7.38 80.93 -17.61
N VAL A 54 8.31 81.33 -18.47
CA VAL A 54 9.64 81.82 -18.09
C VAL A 54 9.71 83.30 -18.45
N PRO A 55 10.00 84.21 -17.49
CA PRO A 55 10.12 85.64 -17.77
C PRO A 55 11.24 85.93 -18.78
N ALA A 56 11.03 86.90 -19.67
CA ALA A 56 12.08 87.39 -20.55
C ALA A 56 13.19 88.07 -19.75
N LEU A 57 14.44 87.96 -20.22
CA LEU A 57 15.60 88.59 -19.62
C LEU A 57 16.09 89.75 -20.48
N THR A 58 16.49 90.84 -19.83
CA THR A 58 17.17 91.97 -20.47
C THR A 58 18.66 91.85 -20.17
N VAL A 59 19.49 91.76 -21.22
CA VAL A 59 20.94 91.51 -21.14
C VAL A 59 21.66 92.64 -21.86
N GLU A 60 22.71 93.20 -21.27
CA GLU A 60 23.53 94.23 -21.93
C GLU A 60 24.25 93.64 -23.17
N GLU A 61 24.47 94.46 -24.19
CA GLU A 61 25.20 94.10 -25.41
C GLU A 61 26.57 93.48 -25.07
N ASP A 62 26.92 92.40 -25.78
CA ASP A 62 28.13 91.60 -25.60
C ASP A 62 28.24 90.84 -24.25
N GLN A 63 27.20 90.87 -23.40
CA GLN A 63 27.11 90.02 -22.19
C GLN A 63 26.36 88.72 -22.47
N ASN A 64 26.50 87.76 -21.55
CA ASN A 64 25.85 86.44 -21.64
C ASN A 64 24.53 86.44 -20.86
N ALA A 65 23.51 85.77 -21.39
CA ALA A 65 22.27 85.53 -20.65
C ALA A 65 22.48 84.50 -19.54
N THR A 66 21.84 84.69 -18.38
CA THR A 66 21.77 83.66 -17.34
C THR A 66 20.71 82.63 -17.69
N SER A 67 21.05 81.34 -17.65
CA SER A 67 20.06 80.27 -17.87
C SER A 67 18.92 80.38 -16.85
N PRO A 68 17.64 80.34 -17.27
CA PRO A 68 16.52 80.29 -16.35
C PRO A 68 16.45 78.93 -15.66
N THR A 69 15.62 78.82 -14.63
CA THR A 69 15.17 77.51 -14.15
C THR A 69 14.43 76.79 -15.27
N ASN A 70 14.71 75.50 -15.45
CA ASN A 70 14.08 74.72 -16.52
C ASN A 70 12.55 74.77 -16.36
N PRO A 71 11.81 75.09 -17.44
CA PRO A 71 10.36 75.10 -17.40
C PRO A 71 9.83 73.67 -17.21
N THR A 72 8.60 73.54 -16.74
CA THR A 72 7.90 72.27 -16.61
C THR A 72 6.78 72.18 -17.64
N LYS A 73 6.62 71.05 -18.31
CA LYS A 73 5.50 70.77 -19.23
C LYS A 73 4.98 69.37 -18.93
N GLU A 74 3.69 69.24 -18.68
CA GLU A 74 3.06 67.96 -18.34
C GLU A 74 3.28 66.94 -19.46
N GLY A 75 3.80 65.75 -19.12
CA GLY A 75 4.10 64.66 -20.06
C GLY A 75 5.40 64.81 -20.86
N PHE A 76 6.27 65.76 -20.53
CA PHE A 76 7.51 66.00 -21.24
C PHE A 76 8.67 66.38 -20.29
N ILE A 77 9.86 65.87 -20.60
CA ILE A 77 11.12 66.24 -19.93
C ILE A 77 11.77 67.39 -20.72
N PHE A 78 12.13 68.48 -20.03
CA PHE A 78 12.87 69.57 -20.65
C PHE A 78 14.29 69.11 -20.99
N SER A 79 14.67 69.20 -22.28
CA SER A 79 15.99 68.80 -22.75
C SER A 79 16.94 70.00 -22.75
N TYR A 80 16.74 70.96 -23.66
CA TYR A 80 17.56 72.17 -23.76
C TYR A 80 16.85 73.33 -24.49
N TRP A 81 17.45 74.51 -24.49
CA TRP A 81 16.99 75.68 -25.25
C TRP A 81 17.65 75.73 -26.63
N TYR A 82 16.93 76.18 -27.66
CA TYR A 82 17.49 76.38 -29.00
C TYR A 82 16.96 77.67 -29.64
N THR A 83 17.62 78.17 -30.70
CA THR A 83 17.15 79.37 -31.43
C THR A 83 16.25 78.97 -32.60
N THR A 84 16.77 78.97 -33.83
CA THR A 84 16.01 78.62 -35.04
C THR A 84 16.13 77.15 -35.42
N ASP A 85 17.27 76.52 -35.13
CA ASP A 85 17.54 75.11 -35.43
C ASP A 85 17.42 74.29 -34.14
N ASP A 86 16.46 73.37 -34.09
CA ASP A 86 16.14 72.57 -32.90
C ASP A 86 17.07 71.36 -32.71
N SER A 87 18.03 71.16 -33.63
CA SER A 87 19.09 70.17 -33.51
C SER A 87 20.37 70.72 -32.83
N VAL A 88 20.41 72.03 -32.55
CA VAL A 88 21.56 72.72 -31.97
C VAL A 88 21.16 73.38 -30.65
N GLU A 89 21.73 72.90 -29.55
CA GLU A 89 21.56 73.51 -28.24
C GLU A 89 22.15 74.94 -28.20
N PHE A 90 21.40 75.85 -27.61
CA PHE A 90 21.87 77.19 -27.28
C PHE A 90 22.70 77.17 -26.00
N LEU A 91 23.98 77.51 -26.11
CA LEU A 91 24.88 77.62 -24.98
C LEU A 91 24.78 79.01 -24.35
N PHE A 92 24.43 79.11 -23.07
CA PHE A 92 24.36 80.36 -22.31
C PHE A 92 25.72 81.06 -22.08
N THR A 93 26.80 80.53 -22.65
CA THR A 93 28.09 81.21 -22.80
C THR A 93 28.18 82.08 -24.05
N THR A 94 27.15 82.08 -24.90
CA THR A 94 27.09 82.88 -26.14
C THR A 94 26.71 84.32 -25.82
N ALA A 95 27.52 85.28 -26.28
CA ALA A 95 27.27 86.70 -26.11
C ALA A 95 26.01 87.14 -26.87
N ILE A 96 25.17 87.96 -26.23
CA ILE A 96 23.92 88.47 -26.78
C ILE A 96 24.19 89.80 -27.48
N THR A 97 24.04 89.82 -28.81
CA THR A 97 24.29 91.00 -29.66
C THR A 97 23.04 91.48 -30.41
N ALA A 98 21.88 90.87 -30.14
CA ALA A 98 20.57 91.22 -30.68
C ALA A 98 19.46 90.57 -29.83
N ASP A 99 18.23 91.08 -29.94
CA ASP A 99 17.05 90.39 -29.38
C ASP A 99 16.92 88.99 -30.00
N LEU A 100 16.69 87.98 -29.17
CA LEU A 100 16.51 86.60 -29.64
C LEU A 100 15.48 85.84 -28.81
N THR A 101 14.84 84.87 -29.45
CA THR A 101 13.90 83.96 -28.79
C THR A 101 14.55 82.59 -28.64
N LEU A 102 14.59 82.10 -27.40
CA LEU A 102 14.99 80.73 -27.07
C LEU A 102 13.74 79.86 -26.94
N ASN A 103 13.67 78.82 -27.76
CA ASN A 103 12.58 77.86 -27.79
C ASN A 103 12.96 76.63 -26.96
N ALA A 104 12.07 76.14 -26.11
CA ALA A 104 12.31 74.93 -25.32
C ALA A 104 12.18 73.68 -26.21
N LYS A 105 13.19 72.80 -26.18
CA LYS A 105 13.12 71.44 -26.71
C LYS A 105 12.64 70.50 -25.60
N TRP A 106 11.68 69.67 -25.97
CA TRP A 106 11.04 68.71 -25.08
C TRP A 106 11.26 67.30 -25.63
N GLU A 107 11.48 66.36 -24.73
CA GLU A 107 11.41 64.92 -25.00
C GLU A 107 10.16 64.39 -24.30
N GLU A 108 9.42 63.51 -24.98
CA GLU A 108 8.23 62.88 -24.38
C GLU A 108 8.65 62.06 -23.15
N GLU A 109 7.93 62.22 -22.04
CA GLU A 109 8.10 61.37 -20.88
C GLU A 109 7.54 59.99 -21.22
N VAL A 110 8.41 59.00 -21.46
CA VAL A 110 7.98 57.62 -21.70
C VAL A 110 7.48 57.06 -20.38
N PRO A 111 6.20 56.63 -20.25
CA PRO A 111 5.76 55.94 -19.05
C PRO A 111 6.60 54.67 -18.91
N VAL A 112 7.34 54.53 -17.81
CA VAL A 112 7.95 53.25 -17.47
C VAL A 112 6.77 52.30 -17.25
N GLY A 113 6.68 51.23 -18.04
CA GLY A 113 5.69 50.19 -17.83
C GLY A 113 5.85 49.59 -16.42
N PRO A 114 4.84 48.86 -15.92
CA PRO A 114 4.95 48.20 -14.63
C PRO A 114 6.21 47.32 -14.58
N THR A 115 6.93 47.41 -13.47
CA THR A 115 8.07 46.53 -13.16
C THR A 115 7.62 45.07 -13.05
N ASP A 116 8.53 44.12 -13.23
CA ASP A 116 8.21 42.70 -13.08
C ASP A 116 7.68 42.41 -11.66
N GLU A 117 8.16 43.10 -10.63
CA GLU A 117 7.65 43.03 -9.26
C GLU A 117 6.20 43.55 -9.13
N GLU A 118 5.84 44.64 -9.81
CA GLU A 118 4.47 45.17 -9.84
C GLU A 118 3.52 44.24 -10.60
N LEU A 119 4.00 43.60 -11.68
CA LEU A 119 3.25 42.60 -12.42
C LEU A 119 3.04 41.32 -11.58
N ILE A 120 4.05 40.88 -10.84
CA ILE A 120 3.93 39.78 -9.87
C ILE A 120 2.94 40.15 -8.75
N ALA A 121 2.98 41.36 -8.21
CA ALA A 121 2.04 41.80 -7.18
C ALA A 121 0.58 41.76 -7.67
N ALA A 122 0.34 42.06 -8.96
CA ALA A 122 -0.98 41.92 -9.56
C ALA A 122 -1.41 40.45 -9.73
N ASP A 123 -0.47 39.54 -10.01
CA ASP A 123 -0.75 38.09 -10.01
C ASP A 123 -1.11 37.58 -8.61
N ILE A 124 -0.37 38.00 -7.58
CA ILE A 124 -0.63 37.65 -6.16
C ILE A 124 -2.02 38.13 -5.76
N ALA A 125 -2.34 39.40 -5.97
CA ALA A 125 -3.63 39.98 -5.59
C ALA A 125 -4.83 39.33 -6.31
N ALA A 126 -4.63 38.85 -7.55
CA ALA A 126 -5.67 38.13 -8.27
C ALA A 126 -5.90 36.72 -7.72
N LEU A 127 -4.89 36.11 -7.11
CA LEU A 127 -4.99 34.81 -6.47
C LEU A 127 -5.60 34.91 -5.07
N GLU A 128 -5.18 35.91 -4.26
CA GLU A 128 -5.77 36.16 -2.93
C GLU A 128 -7.29 36.35 -2.95
N ALA A 129 -7.82 36.88 -4.06
CA ALA A 129 -9.25 37.11 -4.20
C ALA A 129 -10.08 35.81 -4.36
N ASP A 130 -9.44 34.69 -4.71
CA ASP A 130 -10.09 33.45 -5.12
C ASP A 130 -9.11 32.28 -4.92
N PHE A 131 -8.73 32.05 -3.66
CA PHE A 131 -7.66 31.13 -3.28
C PHE A 131 -8.14 29.73 -2.87
N TYR A 132 -9.45 29.57 -2.63
CA TYR A 132 -10.06 28.31 -2.21
C TYR A 132 -10.92 27.74 -3.33
N LEU A 133 -10.75 26.46 -3.64
CA LEU A 133 -11.64 25.72 -4.54
C LEU A 133 -12.86 25.18 -3.78
N ASN A 134 -12.62 24.70 -2.56
CA ASN A 134 -13.62 24.24 -1.58
C ASN A 134 -12.99 24.27 -0.17
N ASP A 135 -13.70 23.77 0.83
CA ASP A 135 -13.27 23.81 2.24
C ASP A 135 -12.02 22.95 2.52
N TYR A 136 -11.71 21.99 1.65
CA TYR A 136 -10.56 21.08 1.78
C TYR A 136 -9.45 21.32 0.75
N GLN A 137 -9.58 22.31 -0.16
CA GLN A 137 -8.62 22.49 -1.26
C GLN A 137 -8.40 23.95 -1.65
N LEU A 138 -7.13 24.30 -1.80
CA LEU A 138 -6.64 25.58 -2.31
C LEU A 138 -6.48 25.55 -3.84
N ASP A 139 -6.67 26.68 -4.51
CA ASP A 139 -6.24 26.87 -5.90
C ASP A 139 -4.76 27.24 -5.95
N LEU A 140 -3.90 26.26 -6.29
CA LEU A 140 -2.45 26.43 -6.37
C LEU A 140 -1.92 26.40 -7.81
N PRO A 141 -2.22 27.40 -8.65
CA PRO A 141 -1.82 27.38 -10.05
C PRO A 141 -0.30 27.49 -10.19
N LEU A 142 0.27 26.85 -11.21
CA LEU A 142 1.70 26.99 -11.56
C LEU A 142 2.00 28.32 -12.27
N ARG A 143 0.97 29.11 -12.60
CA ARG A 143 1.06 30.37 -13.33
C ARG A 143 0.12 31.43 -12.78
N GLY A 144 0.64 32.64 -12.62
CA GLY A 144 -0.17 33.82 -12.27
C GLY A 144 -1.24 34.11 -13.31
N ARG A 145 -2.46 34.40 -12.85
CA ARG A 145 -3.67 34.52 -13.68
C ARG A 145 -3.67 35.77 -14.59
N VAL A 146 -2.90 36.81 -14.25
CA VAL A 146 -2.94 38.12 -14.92
C VAL A 146 -1.74 38.29 -15.86
N ASN A 147 -0.53 38.02 -15.36
CA ASN A 147 0.75 38.29 -16.02
C ASN A 147 1.60 37.03 -16.23
N GLY A 148 1.14 35.85 -15.78
CA GLY A 148 1.77 34.57 -16.11
C GLY A 148 3.09 34.29 -15.41
N SER A 149 3.35 34.94 -14.25
CA SER A 149 4.48 34.60 -13.39
C SER A 149 4.51 33.10 -13.09
N ARG A 150 5.69 32.47 -13.10
CA ARG A 150 5.84 31.08 -12.64
C ARG A 150 5.66 31.03 -11.14
N ILE A 151 4.91 30.07 -10.63
CA ILE A 151 4.68 29.90 -9.19
C ILE A 151 5.21 28.53 -8.78
N ALA A 152 5.89 28.48 -7.64
CA ALA A 152 6.24 27.24 -6.94
C ALA A 152 5.72 27.32 -5.51
N TRP A 153 5.02 26.29 -5.07
CA TRP A 153 4.35 26.22 -3.78
C TRP A 153 5.17 25.41 -2.79
N LYS A 154 5.11 25.80 -1.51
CA LYS A 154 5.63 25.03 -0.39
C LYS A 154 4.84 25.38 0.87
N SER A 155 4.37 24.38 1.56
CA SER A 155 3.79 24.47 2.89
C SER A 155 4.85 24.11 3.94
N ASP A 156 4.85 24.87 5.04
CA ASP A 156 5.56 24.55 6.28
C ASP A 156 4.55 24.32 7.43
N SER A 157 3.27 24.12 7.07
CA SER A 157 2.11 24.00 7.96
C SER A 157 1.82 22.54 8.32
N THR A 158 1.11 22.31 9.44
CA THR A 158 0.81 20.95 9.92
C THR A 158 -0.41 20.34 9.26
N ASN A 159 -1.34 21.16 8.76
CA ASN A 159 -2.64 20.70 8.23
C ASN A 159 -2.89 21.14 6.78
N VAL A 160 -1.89 21.73 6.13
CA VAL A 160 -1.98 22.19 4.74
C VAL A 160 -0.84 21.56 3.97
N SER A 161 -1.13 20.71 2.99
CA SER A 161 -0.12 20.03 2.19
C SER A 161 0.48 20.95 1.12
N ASP A 162 1.64 20.56 0.57
CA ASP A 162 2.24 21.18 -0.62
C ASP A 162 1.32 21.19 -1.85
N ALA A 163 0.40 20.21 -1.95
CA ALA A 163 -0.62 20.13 -2.99
C ALA A 163 -1.84 21.04 -2.72
N GLY A 164 -1.89 21.69 -1.55
CA GLY A 164 -2.98 22.59 -1.19
C GLY A 164 -4.20 21.89 -0.63
N ILE A 165 -4.05 20.63 -0.18
CA ILE A 165 -5.10 19.90 0.52
C ILE A 165 -5.07 20.28 2.00
N ILE A 166 -6.25 20.54 2.56
CA ILE A 166 -6.44 20.98 3.94
C ILE A 166 -7.01 19.82 4.75
N LEU A 167 -6.24 19.35 5.73
CA LEU A 167 -6.69 18.36 6.71
C LEU A 167 -7.39 19.08 7.87
N PRO A 168 -8.70 18.86 8.09
CA PRO A 168 -9.43 19.54 9.16
C PRO A 168 -8.88 19.18 10.54
N LEU A 169 -9.07 20.10 11.49
CA LEU A 169 -8.79 19.87 12.91
C LEU A 169 -9.92 19.03 13.53
N ALA A 170 -9.62 18.34 14.64
CA ALA A 170 -10.65 17.65 15.42
C ALA A 170 -11.79 18.59 15.83
N ALA A 171 -13.01 18.05 15.90
CA ALA A 171 -14.24 18.82 16.13
C ALA A 171 -14.25 19.59 17.47
N ASP A 172 -13.51 19.12 18.47
CA ASP A 172 -13.40 19.75 19.79
C ASP A 172 -12.38 20.91 19.85
N LEU A 173 -11.57 21.07 18.79
CA LEU A 173 -10.59 22.15 18.67
C LEU A 173 -11.25 23.44 18.13
N THR A 174 -10.45 24.50 18.04
CA THR A 174 -10.89 25.76 17.43
C THR A 174 -10.22 25.92 16.06
N PRO A 175 -10.92 26.42 15.03
CA PRO A 175 -10.31 26.73 13.74
C PRO A 175 -9.06 27.60 13.89
N GLU A 176 -8.02 27.30 13.10
CA GLU A 176 -6.73 27.96 13.17
C GLU A 176 -6.30 28.47 11.80
N THR A 177 -5.57 29.59 11.76
CA THR A 177 -4.96 30.10 10.52
C THR A 177 -3.52 29.57 10.43
N GLN A 178 -3.24 28.82 9.39
CA GLN A 178 -1.92 28.36 8.99
C GLN A 178 -1.45 29.07 7.72
N THR A 179 -0.34 28.63 7.10
CA THR A 179 0.24 29.38 5.97
C THR A 179 0.79 28.51 4.86
N ILE A 180 0.75 29.02 3.63
CA ILE A 180 1.44 28.41 2.49
C ILE A 180 2.22 29.47 1.72
N LYS A 181 3.41 29.12 1.24
CA LYS A 181 4.35 30.04 0.59
C LYS A 181 4.35 29.83 -0.92
N GLY A 182 4.02 30.87 -1.67
CA GLY A 182 4.17 30.94 -3.12
C GLY A 182 5.44 31.70 -3.53
N THR A 183 6.28 31.08 -4.35
CA THR A 183 7.46 31.71 -4.97
C THR A 183 7.16 32.10 -6.41
N PHE A 184 6.93 33.38 -6.64
CA PHE A 184 6.57 33.96 -7.94
C PHE A 184 7.82 34.42 -8.68
N THR A 185 7.98 33.99 -9.93
CA THR A 185 9.11 34.36 -10.79
C THR A 185 8.62 34.88 -12.14
N LEU A 186 8.99 36.11 -12.48
CA LEU A 186 8.72 36.73 -13.77
C LEU A 186 10.02 37.35 -14.29
N ASN A 187 10.50 36.87 -15.45
CA ASN A 187 11.81 37.23 -16.00
C ASN A 187 12.95 37.03 -14.98
N ALA A 188 13.53 38.12 -14.47
CA ALA A 188 14.59 38.10 -13.47
C ALA A 188 14.09 38.39 -12.03
N ALA A 189 12.86 38.89 -11.88
CA ALA A 189 12.27 39.18 -10.59
C ALA A 189 11.78 37.88 -9.93
N ARG A 190 12.02 37.78 -8.62
CA ARG A 190 11.54 36.68 -7.77
C ARG A 190 10.98 37.28 -6.48
N VAL A 191 9.72 36.95 -6.18
CA VAL A 191 9.01 37.41 -4.98
C VAL A 191 8.48 36.18 -4.26
N GLU A 192 8.72 36.09 -2.95
CA GLU A 192 8.10 35.09 -2.08
C GLU A 192 6.96 35.76 -1.33
N TYR A 193 5.79 35.13 -1.33
CA TYR A 193 4.59 35.60 -0.66
C TYR A 193 4.00 34.49 0.19
N ILE A 194 3.51 34.85 1.37
CA ILE A 194 2.90 33.92 2.33
C ILE A 194 1.41 34.20 2.31
N PHE A 195 0.63 33.18 2.01
CA PHE A 195 -0.82 33.20 2.09
C PHE A 195 -1.24 32.64 3.43
N ASP A 196 -2.18 33.32 4.09
CA ASP A 196 -2.87 32.82 5.27
C ASP A 196 -3.94 31.82 4.81
N VAL A 197 -4.02 30.68 5.48
CA VAL A 197 -4.96 29.58 5.18
C VAL A 197 -5.74 29.26 6.44
N ASP A 198 -7.04 29.53 6.44
CA ASP A 198 -7.94 29.08 7.49
C ASP A 198 -8.13 27.56 7.40
N VAL A 199 -7.81 26.86 8.48
CA VAL A 199 -7.99 25.41 8.65
C VAL A 199 -9.27 25.20 9.48
N PRO A 200 -10.31 24.58 8.90
CA PRO A 200 -11.56 24.35 9.59
C PRO A 200 -11.44 23.22 10.62
N VAL A 201 -12.43 23.10 11.49
CA VAL A 201 -12.67 21.87 12.25
C VAL A 201 -13.49 20.91 11.41
N TYR A 202 -13.40 19.63 11.70
CA TYR A 202 -14.24 18.61 11.09
C TYR A 202 -15.70 18.84 11.49
N GLU A 203 -16.61 18.76 10.52
CA GLU A 203 -18.05 18.96 10.70
C GLU A 203 -18.80 17.64 10.53
N GLU A 204 -19.94 17.52 11.21
CA GLU A 204 -20.84 16.37 11.10
C GLU A 204 -21.30 16.16 9.64
N VAL A 205 -21.40 14.90 9.22
CA VAL A 205 -21.72 14.55 7.84
C VAL A 205 -23.22 14.67 7.54
N VAL A 206 -23.55 15.38 6.45
CA VAL A 206 -24.95 15.60 6.06
C VAL A 206 -25.27 14.94 4.72
N ILE A 207 -25.92 13.78 4.79
CA ILE A 207 -26.35 13.03 3.61
C ILE A 207 -27.46 13.77 2.86
N THR A 208 -27.26 13.96 1.56
CA THR A 208 -28.24 14.63 0.67
C THR A 208 -28.49 13.88 -0.63
N ASN A 209 -27.61 12.97 -1.02
CA ASN A 209 -27.68 12.21 -2.27
C ASN A 209 -27.66 10.69 -1.98
N GLN A 210 -28.28 9.93 -2.88
CA GLN A 210 -28.30 8.46 -2.86
C GLN A 210 -28.11 7.96 -4.28
N ARG A 211 -27.32 6.90 -4.44
CA ARG A 211 -27.06 6.24 -5.72
C ARG A 211 -27.10 4.73 -5.53
N SER A 212 -27.90 4.05 -6.35
CA SER A 212 -27.86 2.60 -6.46
C SER A 212 -26.67 2.18 -7.32
N VAL A 213 -25.82 1.31 -6.77
CA VAL A 213 -24.55 0.88 -7.35
C VAL A 213 -24.61 -0.63 -7.62
N PRO A 214 -24.23 -1.10 -8.81
CA PRO A 214 -24.18 -2.53 -9.10
C PRO A 214 -23.07 -3.21 -8.30
N PHE A 215 -23.35 -4.43 -7.85
CA PHE A 215 -22.40 -5.33 -7.21
C PHE A 215 -22.22 -6.58 -8.09
N GLU A 216 -20.97 -6.99 -8.29
CA GLU A 216 -20.59 -8.20 -9.03
C GLU A 216 -19.59 -9.00 -8.20
N ASN A 217 -19.85 -10.28 -7.94
CA ASN A 217 -18.90 -11.14 -7.23
C ASN A 217 -17.91 -11.75 -8.24
N LEU A 218 -16.63 -11.39 -8.13
CA LEU A 218 -15.59 -11.81 -9.09
C LEU A 218 -14.79 -13.02 -8.62
N THR A 219 -14.94 -13.44 -7.36
CA THR A 219 -14.21 -14.59 -6.81
C THR A 219 -15.11 -15.82 -6.74
N THR A 220 -14.53 -17.00 -6.93
CA THR A 220 -15.22 -18.29 -6.72
C THR A 220 -15.18 -18.72 -5.25
N GLU A 221 -14.21 -18.23 -4.47
CA GLU A 221 -13.97 -18.67 -3.08
C GLU A 221 -15.22 -18.57 -2.18
N TYR A 222 -16.12 -17.62 -2.50
CA TYR A 222 -17.41 -17.45 -1.86
C TYR A 222 -18.51 -17.32 -2.91
N THR A 223 -19.66 -17.95 -2.66
CA THR A 223 -20.84 -17.86 -3.54
C THR A 223 -21.74 -16.70 -3.12
N VAL A 224 -21.36 -15.47 -3.49
CA VAL A 224 -22.18 -14.27 -3.27
C VAL A 224 -22.90 -13.89 -4.56
N GLU A 225 -24.22 -13.68 -4.51
CA GLU A 225 -25.02 -13.36 -5.70
C GLU A 225 -24.83 -11.90 -6.15
N ASP A 226 -24.78 -11.70 -7.46
CA ASP A 226 -24.74 -10.36 -8.06
C ASP A 226 -25.98 -9.53 -7.68
N GLY A 227 -25.78 -8.23 -7.48
CA GLY A 227 -26.77 -7.40 -6.83
C GLY A 227 -26.68 -5.92 -7.13
N ASN A 228 -27.43 -5.15 -6.36
CA ASN A 228 -27.29 -3.69 -6.30
C ASN A 228 -27.44 -3.29 -4.83
N ILE A 229 -26.68 -2.27 -4.42
CA ILE A 229 -26.78 -1.68 -3.09
C ILE A 229 -26.81 -0.16 -3.20
N ASP A 230 -27.53 0.49 -2.30
CA ASP A 230 -27.61 1.93 -2.27
C ASP A 230 -26.47 2.51 -1.42
N LEU A 231 -25.70 3.41 -2.03
CA LEU A 231 -24.69 4.22 -1.36
C LEU A 231 -25.20 5.66 -1.22
N TYR A 232 -24.84 6.28 -0.11
CA TYR A 232 -25.30 7.61 0.32
C TYR A 232 -24.15 8.59 0.38
N PHE A 233 -24.39 9.85 0.02
CA PHE A 233 -23.33 10.85 -0.13
C PHE A 233 -23.79 12.24 0.35
N GLU A 234 -22.81 13.05 0.74
CA GLU A 234 -23.00 14.49 0.89
C GLU A 234 -23.28 15.17 -0.46
N ALA A 235 -23.58 16.47 -0.42
CA ALA A 235 -23.76 17.25 -1.62
C ALA A 235 -22.41 17.38 -2.36
N ASP A 236 -22.36 16.90 -3.61
CA ASP A 236 -21.14 16.90 -4.45
C ASP A 236 -19.94 16.13 -3.86
N GLY A 237 -20.16 15.31 -2.83
CA GLY A 237 -19.11 14.51 -2.16
C GLY A 237 -18.85 13.15 -2.82
N TYR A 238 -17.66 12.61 -2.58
CA TYR A 238 -17.16 11.36 -3.13
C TYR A 238 -17.09 10.22 -2.13
N VAL A 239 -17.22 10.50 -0.82
CA VAL A 239 -17.18 9.49 0.24
C VAL A 239 -18.55 8.78 0.36
N PRO A 240 -18.64 7.48 0.06
CA PRO A 240 -19.86 6.71 0.22
C PRO A 240 -20.12 6.31 1.67
N TYR A 241 -21.39 6.39 2.05
CA TYR A 241 -21.97 5.83 3.26
C TYR A 241 -22.91 4.68 2.91
N VAL A 242 -23.07 3.72 3.82
CA VAL A 242 -23.91 2.54 3.59
C VAL A 242 -24.62 2.11 4.89
N SER A 243 -25.80 1.51 4.74
CA SER A 243 -26.49 0.81 5.82
C SER A 243 -25.78 -0.52 6.09
N VAL A 244 -25.38 -0.77 7.34
CA VAL A 244 -24.75 -2.05 7.73
C VAL A 244 -25.72 -3.21 7.51
N ILE A 245 -27.02 -2.99 7.72
CA ILE A 245 -28.07 -3.99 7.51
C ILE A 245 -28.13 -4.39 6.04
N ASP A 246 -28.14 -3.41 5.13
CA ASP A 246 -28.20 -3.68 3.69
C ASP A 246 -26.89 -4.31 3.18
N PHE A 247 -25.75 -3.93 3.76
CA PHE A 247 -24.46 -4.51 3.43
C PHE A 247 -24.37 -5.98 3.85
N LEU A 248 -24.75 -6.33 5.09
CA LEU A 248 -24.82 -7.74 5.51
C LEU A 248 -25.82 -8.54 4.66
N GLY A 249 -26.93 -7.93 4.24
CA GLY A 249 -27.88 -8.55 3.32
C GLY A 249 -27.34 -8.77 1.90
N LEU A 250 -26.40 -7.93 1.44
CA LEU A 250 -25.68 -8.12 0.17
C LEU A 250 -24.74 -9.33 0.23
N LEU A 251 -24.20 -9.62 1.41
CA LEU A 251 -23.21 -10.67 1.65
C LEU A 251 -23.82 -12.07 1.89
N ASP A 252 -25.07 -12.30 1.46
CA ASP A 252 -25.68 -13.64 1.48
C ASP A 252 -24.81 -14.63 0.69
N GLY A 253 -24.47 -15.76 1.31
CA GLY A 253 -23.54 -16.77 0.77
C GLY A 253 -22.06 -16.55 1.12
N PHE A 254 -21.67 -15.35 1.59
CA PHE A 254 -20.46 -15.15 2.39
C PHE A 254 -20.78 -15.30 3.88
N VAL A 255 -21.91 -14.76 4.32
CA VAL A 255 -22.53 -15.07 5.61
C VAL A 255 -23.16 -16.46 5.54
N ASP A 256 -22.88 -17.30 6.52
CA ASP A 256 -23.52 -18.60 6.65
C ASP A 256 -25.05 -18.46 6.75
N SER A 257 -25.76 -19.21 5.90
CA SER A 257 -27.22 -19.25 5.86
C SER A 257 -27.89 -19.69 7.17
N GLU A 258 -27.15 -20.33 8.08
CA GLU A 258 -27.64 -20.69 9.41
C GLU A 258 -27.57 -19.53 10.42
N VAL A 259 -26.83 -18.46 10.12
CA VAL A 259 -26.70 -17.28 10.98
C VAL A 259 -27.91 -16.36 10.79
N GLU A 260 -28.67 -16.17 11.88
CA GLU A 260 -29.78 -15.22 11.92
C GLU A 260 -29.40 -13.96 12.74
N PHE A 261 -29.10 -12.87 12.05
CA PHE A 261 -28.88 -11.57 12.70
C PHE A 261 -30.19 -10.97 13.23
N THR A 262 -30.10 -10.41 14.44
CA THR A 262 -31.12 -9.55 15.04
C THR A 262 -30.61 -8.11 15.06
N PHE A 263 -31.42 -7.19 14.53
CA PHE A 263 -31.12 -5.77 14.50
C PHE A 263 -32.07 -5.02 15.44
N THR A 264 -31.53 -4.29 16.41
CA THR A 264 -32.29 -3.44 17.35
C THR A 264 -31.87 -1.99 17.19
N GLN A 265 -32.72 -1.19 16.53
CA GLN A 265 -32.46 0.22 16.24
C GLN A 265 -33.30 1.15 17.13
N ASP A 266 -32.64 2.15 17.72
CA ASP A 266 -33.26 3.34 18.33
C ASP A 266 -32.88 4.58 17.50
N VAL A 267 -33.15 5.79 17.99
CA VAL A 267 -32.86 7.04 17.28
C VAL A 267 -31.38 7.23 17.00
N ASP A 268 -30.52 6.93 17.99
CA ASP A 268 -29.09 7.23 17.96
C ASP A 268 -28.20 5.98 18.08
N THR A 269 -28.80 4.78 18.14
CA THR A 269 -28.05 3.53 18.34
C THR A 269 -28.58 2.38 17.48
N LEU A 270 -27.69 1.55 16.95
CA LEU A 270 -28.01 0.27 16.30
C LEU A 270 -27.22 -0.86 16.97
N GLU A 271 -27.93 -1.82 17.56
CA GLU A 271 -27.35 -3.07 18.06
C GLU A 271 -27.57 -4.18 17.03
N ILE A 272 -26.49 -4.90 16.70
CA ILE A 272 -26.47 -6.07 15.81
C ILE A 272 -26.06 -7.27 16.65
N PHE A 273 -26.91 -8.30 16.68
CA PHE A 273 -26.70 -9.48 17.51
C PHE A 273 -26.88 -10.76 16.71
N TYR A 274 -26.02 -11.75 16.94
CA TYR A 274 -26.28 -13.14 16.56
C TYR A 274 -25.65 -14.11 17.56
N GLN A 275 -26.07 -15.36 17.51
CA GLN A 275 -25.48 -16.42 18.31
C GLN A 275 -24.56 -17.26 17.42
N TYR A 276 -23.33 -17.47 17.88
CA TYR A 276 -22.39 -18.40 17.27
C TYR A 276 -22.31 -19.66 18.12
N TYR A 277 -22.51 -20.83 17.51
CA TYR A 277 -22.31 -22.12 18.16
C TYR A 277 -20.98 -22.70 17.71
N ASP A 278 -20.07 -22.86 18.67
CA ASP A 278 -18.82 -23.56 18.45
C ASP A 278 -19.06 -25.05 18.68
N GLU A 279 -19.01 -25.84 17.59
CA GLU A 279 -19.25 -27.28 17.65
C GLU A 279 -18.15 -28.02 18.45
N ASP A 280 -16.92 -27.51 18.41
CA ASP A 280 -15.76 -28.14 19.03
C ASP A 280 -15.73 -27.89 20.55
N GLU A 281 -16.28 -26.78 21.01
CA GLU A 281 -16.41 -26.45 22.43
C GLU A 281 -17.76 -26.83 23.05
N ASP A 282 -18.77 -27.21 22.25
CA ASP A 282 -20.17 -27.40 22.67
C ASP A 282 -20.69 -26.16 23.43
N GLN A 283 -20.36 -24.97 22.92
CA GLN A 283 -20.66 -23.68 23.54
C GLN A 283 -21.33 -22.72 22.56
N THR A 284 -22.15 -21.82 23.10
CA THR A 284 -22.80 -20.76 22.33
C THR A 284 -22.35 -19.40 22.85
N TYR A 285 -21.87 -18.58 21.93
CA TYR A 285 -21.38 -17.23 22.16
C TYR A 285 -22.43 -16.21 21.70
N ASP A 286 -22.69 -15.22 22.54
CA ASP A 286 -23.55 -14.08 22.23
C ASP A 286 -22.66 -12.96 21.66
N LEU A 287 -22.74 -12.72 20.35
CA LEU A 287 -21.89 -11.77 19.64
C LEU A 287 -22.68 -10.51 19.31
N ILE A 288 -22.19 -9.35 19.76
CA ILE A 288 -22.87 -8.06 19.72
C ILE A 288 -21.93 -6.98 19.18
N VAL A 289 -22.44 -6.23 18.20
CA VAL A 289 -21.89 -4.92 17.80
C VAL A 289 -22.90 -3.85 18.12
N THR A 290 -22.45 -2.75 18.73
CA THR A 290 -23.27 -1.55 18.96
C THR A 290 -22.66 -0.38 18.21
N LEU A 291 -23.47 0.28 17.38
CA LEU A 291 -23.18 1.58 16.77
C LEU A 291 -23.86 2.65 17.62
N ASP A 292 -23.12 3.65 18.10
CA ASP A 292 -23.65 4.77 18.89
C ASP A 292 -23.27 6.10 18.23
N THR A 293 -24.25 6.80 17.66
CA THR A 293 -24.02 8.06 16.92
C THR A 293 -23.86 9.28 17.83
N VAL A 294 -24.11 9.17 19.13
CA VAL A 294 -23.91 10.27 20.09
C VAL A 294 -22.49 10.25 20.63
N GLU A 295 -21.99 9.06 20.99
CA GLU A 295 -20.60 8.89 21.39
C GLU A 295 -19.67 8.70 20.18
N ASN A 296 -20.23 8.55 18.98
CA ASN A 296 -19.52 8.30 17.72
C ASN A 296 -18.56 7.08 17.79
N THR A 297 -19.06 5.99 18.37
CA THR A 297 -18.29 4.76 18.59
C THR A 297 -18.94 3.53 17.97
N ILE A 298 -18.10 2.57 17.60
CA ILE A 298 -18.48 1.19 17.30
C ILE A 298 -17.91 0.32 18.42
N THR A 299 -18.74 -0.38 19.17
CA THR A 299 -18.33 -1.21 20.30
C THR A 299 -18.64 -2.67 20.01
N THR A 300 -17.71 -3.57 20.31
CA THR A 300 -17.87 -5.02 20.13
C THR A 300 -17.46 -5.76 21.38
N ASN A 301 -18.36 -6.59 21.92
CA ASN A 301 -18.07 -7.34 23.14
C ASN A 301 -17.03 -8.45 22.92
N ASP A 302 -16.97 -8.99 21.70
CA ASP A 302 -16.01 -10.01 21.29
C ASP A 302 -15.70 -9.85 19.80
N PRO A 303 -14.41 -9.63 19.41
CA PRO A 303 -14.00 -9.52 18.01
C PRO A 303 -14.38 -10.72 17.13
N ALA A 304 -14.70 -11.88 17.72
CA ALA A 304 -15.26 -13.03 17.03
C ALA A 304 -16.49 -12.69 16.17
N PHE A 305 -17.21 -11.62 16.52
CA PHE A 305 -18.31 -11.09 15.71
C PHE A 305 -17.95 -10.95 14.23
N TYR A 306 -16.73 -10.50 13.90
CA TYR A 306 -16.38 -10.12 12.52
C TYR A 306 -15.97 -11.29 11.60
N TRP A 307 -15.87 -12.51 12.15
CA TRP A 307 -15.47 -13.68 11.36
C TRP A 307 -16.29 -14.94 11.65
N ALA A 308 -16.95 -15.06 12.81
CA ALA A 308 -17.61 -16.31 13.20
C ALA A 308 -18.89 -16.62 12.39
N TYR A 309 -19.40 -15.67 11.60
CA TYR A 309 -20.52 -15.90 10.68
C TYR A 309 -20.11 -16.32 9.27
N VAL A 310 -18.81 -16.39 8.97
CA VAL A 310 -18.32 -16.61 7.60
C VAL A 310 -18.54 -18.07 7.18
N TYR A 311 -19.12 -18.25 5.99
CA TYR A 311 -19.32 -19.56 5.35
C TYR A 311 -17.98 -20.20 4.95
N SER A 312 -17.90 -21.53 4.96
CA SER A 312 -16.67 -22.26 4.59
C SER A 312 -16.17 -21.91 3.19
N THR A 313 -14.86 -21.69 3.06
CA THR A 313 -14.17 -21.42 1.79
C THR A 313 -14.16 -22.64 0.86
N GLU A 314 -14.08 -22.43 -0.46
CA GLU A 314 -13.84 -23.52 -1.42
C GLU A 314 -12.55 -24.28 -1.09
N THR A 315 -11.46 -23.57 -0.79
CA THR A 315 -10.20 -24.20 -0.43
C THR A 315 -10.26 -24.82 0.97
N ASN A 316 -10.01 -26.12 1.09
CA ASN A 316 -10.00 -26.84 2.37
C ASN A 316 -8.71 -26.61 3.19
N TYR A 317 -8.54 -25.41 3.75
CA TYR A 317 -7.40 -25.04 4.59
C TYR A 317 -7.29 -25.86 5.89
N GLY A 318 -8.42 -26.36 6.40
CA GLY A 318 -8.54 -27.12 7.65
C GLY A 318 -8.30 -28.63 7.49
N ARG A 319 -8.03 -29.12 6.26
CA ARG A 319 -7.86 -30.54 6.00
C ARG A 319 -6.84 -31.15 6.96
N HIS A 320 -7.21 -32.27 7.58
CA HIS A 320 -6.40 -33.03 8.53
C HIS A 320 -6.10 -32.34 9.86
N ILE A 321 -6.60 -31.12 10.10
CA ILE A 321 -6.32 -30.34 11.31
C ILE A 321 -7.52 -30.46 12.25
N GLU A 322 -7.24 -30.93 13.47
CA GLU A 322 -8.19 -30.97 14.58
C GLU A 322 -7.60 -30.23 15.78
N TYR A 323 -8.44 -29.75 16.70
CA TYR A 323 -8.00 -29.07 17.92
C TYR A 323 -8.34 -29.89 19.17
N ASP A 324 -7.36 -30.08 20.07
CA ASP A 324 -7.53 -30.74 21.37
C ASP A 324 -7.95 -29.72 22.44
N ASN A 325 -9.22 -29.32 22.39
CA ASN A 325 -9.79 -28.30 23.28
C ASN A 325 -9.85 -28.74 24.75
N ASP A 326 -9.84 -30.06 25.01
CA ASP A 326 -9.85 -30.64 26.35
C ASP A 326 -8.44 -30.74 26.99
N ASN A 327 -7.40 -30.25 26.31
CA ASN A 327 -6.04 -30.38 26.79
C ASN A 327 -5.86 -29.64 28.14
N PRO A 328 -5.38 -30.32 29.20
CA PRO A 328 -5.29 -29.71 30.53
C PRO A 328 -4.24 -28.59 30.63
N ASP A 329 -3.38 -28.45 29.62
CA ASP A 329 -2.37 -27.38 29.54
C ASP A 329 -2.77 -26.27 28.52
N ALA A 330 -3.96 -26.37 27.91
CA ALA A 330 -4.55 -25.27 27.17
C ALA A 330 -4.81 -24.08 28.11
N TYR A 331 -4.72 -22.87 27.56
CA TYR A 331 -4.92 -21.65 28.33
C TYR A 331 -5.51 -20.56 27.44
N TYR A 332 -6.41 -19.78 28.02
CA TYR A 332 -7.00 -18.62 27.39
C TYR A 332 -7.01 -17.47 28.40
N ASP A 333 -6.50 -16.32 27.99
CA ASP A 333 -6.63 -15.04 28.67
C ASP A 333 -7.56 -14.17 27.83
N GLU A 334 -8.68 -13.79 28.43
CA GLU A 334 -9.70 -12.98 27.78
C GLU A 334 -9.14 -11.59 27.48
N GLY A 335 -9.33 -11.14 26.24
CA GLY A 335 -8.96 -9.79 25.82
C GLY A 335 -9.88 -8.72 26.38
N GLU A 336 -9.51 -7.45 26.20
CA GLU A 336 -10.38 -6.32 26.50
C GLU A 336 -11.42 -6.10 25.38
N GLU A 337 -12.53 -5.44 25.73
CA GLU A 337 -13.57 -5.01 24.79
C GLU A 337 -12.99 -4.01 23.77
N VAL A 338 -13.35 -4.16 22.49
CA VAL A 338 -12.89 -3.25 21.43
C VAL A 338 -13.88 -2.11 21.26
N VAL A 339 -13.36 -0.88 21.35
CA VAL A 339 -14.11 0.35 21.09
C VAL A 339 -13.40 1.12 19.98
N TYR A 340 -14.03 1.17 18.81
CA TYR A 340 -13.59 1.99 17.70
C TYR A 340 -14.17 3.39 17.86
N ASP A 341 -13.38 4.29 18.45
CA ASP A 341 -13.70 5.71 18.57
C ASP A 341 -13.36 6.44 17.25
N LEU A 342 -14.40 6.94 16.56
CA LEU A 342 -14.29 7.59 15.26
C LEU A 342 -13.86 9.06 15.35
N ASP A 343 -14.10 9.71 16.50
CA ASP A 343 -13.72 11.12 16.73
C ASP A 343 -12.20 11.30 16.71
N LEU A 344 -11.45 10.27 17.11
CA LEU A 344 -9.98 10.25 17.06
C LEU A 344 -9.41 10.41 15.64
N TYR A 345 -10.22 10.16 14.60
CA TYR A 345 -9.78 10.11 13.21
C TYR A 345 -10.54 11.07 12.29
N ASN A 346 -11.37 11.99 12.80
CA ASN A 346 -12.26 12.81 11.96
C ASN A 346 -13.10 11.94 11.02
N LEU A 347 -13.73 10.91 11.58
CA LEU A 347 -14.69 10.03 10.92
C LEU A 347 -16.03 10.16 11.67
N ASP A 348 -17.14 10.02 10.95
CA ASP A 348 -18.47 10.24 11.51
C ASP A 348 -19.49 9.23 10.98
N MET A 349 -20.48 8.93 11.80
CA MET A 349 -21.71 8.22 11.42
C MET A 349 -22.79 9.20 11.00
N ALA A 350 -23.59 8.86 10.00
CA ALA A 350 -24.67 9.71 9.54
C ALA A 350 -26.04 9.07 9.79
N ILE A 351 -27.04 9.89 10.14
CA ILE A 351 -28.44 9.46 10.21
C ILE A 351 -29.19 9.96 8.97
N TYR A 352 -29.79 9.04 8.22
CA TYR A 352 -30.58 9.36 7.02
C TYR A 352 -31.90 8.58 7.01
N ASN A 353 -33.03 9.29 7.00
CA ASN A 353 -34.38 8.69 7.07
C ASN A 353 -34.55 7.69 8.23
N ASP A 354 -34.02 8.05 9.41
CA ASP A 354 -33.98 7.23 10.62
C ASP A 354 -32.97 6.07 10.59
N ASP A 355 -32.31 5.79 9.45
CA ASP A 355 -31.26 4.77 9.32
C ASP A 355 -29.89 5.31 9.73
N ILE A 356 -29.14 4.51 10.49
CA ILE A 356 -27.74 4.78 10.85
C ILE A 356 -26.85 4.26 9.72
N LEU A 357 -26.04 5.15 9.16
CA LEU A 357 -25.12 4.88 8.06
C LEU A 357 -23.68 5.07 8.53
N LEU A 358 -22.81 4.18 8.10
CA LEU A 358 -21.36 4.26 8.33
C LEU A 358 -20.63 4.60 7.04
N PRO A 359 -19.42 5.19 7.11
CA PRO A 359 -18.52 5.24 5.98
C PRO A 359 -18.31 3.83 5.43
N TYR A 360 -18.58 3.63 4.14
CA TYR A 360 -18.58 2.31 3.53
C TYR A 360 -17.26 1.56 3.70
N TYR A 361 -16.12 2.28 3.72
CA TYR A 361 -14.81 1.65 3.86
C TYR A 361 -14.59 1.05 5.26
N ILE A 362 -15.19 1.63 6.31
CA ILE A 362 -15.20 1.03 7.65
C ILE A 362 -16.07 -0.23 7.65
N VAL A 363 -17.25 -0.16 7.01
CA VAL A 363 -18.16 -1.31 6.90
C VAL A 363 -17.49 -2.45 6.14
N ASN A 364 -16.82 -2.18 5.02
CA ASN A 364 -16.07 -3.20 4.30
C ASN A 364 -14.96 -3.80 5.17
N GLN A 365 -14.15 -2.98 5.86
CA GLN A 365 -13.03 -3.49 6.66
C GLN A 365 -13.50 -4.39 7.81
N LEU A 366 -14.55 -3.98 8.51
CA LEU A 366 -15.08 -4.69 9.67
C LEU A 366 -15.88 -5.94 9.28
N PHE A 367 -16.83 -5.83 8.35
CA PHE A 367 -17.82 -6.88 8.12
C PHE A 367 -17.51 -7.79 6.92
N ALA A 368 -16.40 -7.56 6.22
CA ALA A 368 -15.94 -8.42 5.13
C ALA A 368 -14.41 -8.60 5.16
N GLY A 369 -13.66 -7.49 5.02
CA GLY A 369 -12.23 -7.47 4.73
C GLY A 369 -11.35 -8.19 5.74
N SER A 370 -11.77 -8.25 7.01
CA SER A 370 -11.08 -8.99 8.08
C SER A 370 -11.04 -10.51 7.87
N SER A 371 -11.89 -11.04 6.97
CA SER A 371 -12.01 -12.46 6.64
C SER A 371 -11.54 -12.76 5.21
N TYR A 372 -10.62 -11.96 4.67
CA TYR A 372 -10.07 -12.06 3.31
C TYR A 372 -11.07 -11.87 2.15
N TYR A 373 -12.38 -11.78 2.40
CA TYR A 373 -13.34 -11.33 1.39
C TYR A 373 -13.46 -9.82 1.44
N ASN A 374 -13.28 -9.13 0.31
CA ASN A 374 -13.44 -7.69 0.24
C ASN A 374 -14.48 -7.32 -0.81
N VAL A 375 -15.29 -6.31 -0.51
CA VAL A 375 -16.09 -5.60 -1.50
C VAL A 375 -15.28 -4.38 -1.92
N TYR A 376 -14.81 -4.36 -3.17
CA TYR A 376 -13.98 -3.28 -3.71
C TYR A 376 -14.85 -2.27 -4.46
N TYR A 377 -14.84 -1.01 -4.04
CA TYR A 377 -15.55 0.08 -4.71
C TYR A 377 -14.63 0.91 -5.60
N ASN A 378 -15.02 1.13 -6.86
CA ASN A 378 -14.17 1.81 -7.85
C ASN A 378 -14.77 3.08 -8.46
N ASN A 379 -15.73 3.71 -7.76
CA ASN A 379 -16.63 4.76 -8.25
C ASN A 379 -17.81 4.28 -9.12
N ASP A 380 -17.63 3.30 -10.00
CA ASP A 380 -18.65 2.87 -10.96
C ASP A 380 -19.45 1.64 -10.49
N GLY A 381 -18.81 0.74 -9.74
CA GLY A 381 -19.39 -0.50 -9.22
C GLY A 381 -18.69 -0.99 -7.96
N LEU A 382 -19.26 -2.03 -7.37
CA LEU A 382 -18.74 -2.78 -6.24
C LEU A 382 -18.39 -4.20 -6.70
N PHE A 383 -17.25 -4.72 -6.24
CA PHE A 383 -16.75 -6.00 -6.71
C PHE A 383 -16.35 -6.89 -5.53
N GLY A 384 -16.97 -8.06 -5.39
CA GLY A 384 -16.54 -9.08 -4.44
C GLY A 384 -15.23 -9.72 -4.89
N ILE A 385 -14.19 -9.64 -4.05
CA ILE A 385 -12.86 -10.18 -4.35
C ILE A 385 -12.32 -10.95 -3.16
N TYR A 386 -11.51 -11.98 -3.43
CA TYR A 386 -10.75 -12.70 -2.41
C TYR A 386 -9.33 -12.14 -2.31
N SER A 387 -8.93 -11.79 -1.10
CA SER A 387 -7.64 -11.18 -0.77
C SER A 387 -7.32 -10.01 -1.72
N LEU A 388 -6.12 -9.97 -2.28
CA LEU A 388 -5.73 -9.07 -3.37
C LEU A 388 -5.53 -9.89 -4.66
N PRO A 389 -6.44 -9.80 -5.65
CA PRO A 389 -6.30 -10.50 -6.93
C PRO A 389 -4.98 -10.16 -7.63
N SER A 390 -4.41 -11.15 -8.32
CA SER A 390 -3.19 -10.97 -9.09
C SER A 390 -3.35 -9.90 -10.17
N ALA A 391 -2.34 -9.04 -10.36
CA ALA A 391 -2.36 -7.99 -11.38
C ALA A 391 -2.57 -8.51 -12.82
N SER A 392 -2.29 -9.79 -13.07
CA SER A 392 -2.55 -10.46 -14.36
C SER A 392 -3.94 -11.08 -14.49
N SER A 393 -4.75 -11.08 -13.44
CA SER A 393 -6.06 -11.73 -13.39
C SER A 393 -7.15 -10.92 -14.11
N ALA A 394 -8.28 -11.54 -14.43
CA ALA A 394 -9.41 -10.85 -15.06
C ALA A 394 -10.13 -9.94 -14.07
N GLU A 395 -10.33 -10.46 -12.87
CA GLU A 395 -10.85 -9.82 -11.66
C GLU A 395 -10.14 -8.49 -11.41
N TYR A 396 -8.80 -8.50 -11.38
CA TYR A 396 -8.00 -7.27 -11.24
C TYR A 396 -8.30 -6.25 -12.34
N ARG A 397 -8.29 -6.67 -13.61
CA ARG A 397 -8.56 -5.74 -14.73
C ARG A 397 -9.97 -5.16 -14.67
N THR A 398 -10.96 -5.96 -14.25
CA THR A 398 -12.35 -5.54 -14.11
C THR A 398 -12.48 -4.49 -13.00
N MET A 399 -12.00 -4.78 -11.79
CA MET A 399 -12.13 -3.85 -10.67
C MET A 399 -11.34 -2.55 -10.86
N LYS A 400 -10.21 -2.56 -11.59
CA LYS A 400 -9.42 -1.35 -11.87
C LYS A 400 -9.99 -0.46 -12.97
N ALA A 401 -10.92 -0.95 -13.80
CA ALA A 401 -11.52 -0.18 -14.88
C ALA A 401 -12.61 0.77 -14.35
N SER A 402 -12.38 2.07 -14.44
CA SER A 402 -13.27 3.08 -13.85
C SER A 402 -13.38 4.35 -14.70
N SER A 403 -14.53 5.02 -14.64
CA SER A 403 -14.80 6.29 -15.30
C SER A 403 -13.92 7.45 -14.81
N VAL A 404 -13.28 7.29 -13.65
CA VAL A 404 -12.33 8.26 -13.07
C VAL A 404 -10.86 7.84 -13.23
N ASN A 405 -10.56 6.84 -14.06
CA ASN A 405 -9.16 6.57 -14.41
C ASN A 405 -8.51 7.82 -15.03
N ASN A 406 -7.25 8.08 -14.70
CA ASN A 406 -6.44 9.22 -15.16
C ASN A 406 -7.07 10.59 -14.79
N THR A 407 -7.58 10.70 -13.57
CA THR A 407 -7.97 11.98 -12.95
C THR A 407 -7.29 12.14 -11.60
N ASP A 408 -7.22 13.37 -11.10
CA ASP A 408 -6.73 13.66 -9.76
C ASP A 408 -7.75 13.21 -8.70
N PHE A 409 -7.30 13.03 -7.47
CA PHE A 409 -8.18 12.71 -6.35
C PHE A 409 -9.07 13.89 -5.98
N PRO A 410 -10.36 13.65 -5.69
CA PRO A 410 -11.19 14.59 -4.96
C PRO A 410 -10.64 14.84 -3.56
N ALA A 411 -10.64 16.09 -3.11
CA ALA A 411 -10.02 16.49 -1.85
C ALA A 411 -10.71 15.88 -0.62
N ASP A 412 -12.04 15.78 -0.63
CA ASP A 412 -12.83 15.15 0.43
C ASP A 412 -12.52 13.64 0.56
N LEU A 413 -12.44 12.93 -0.57
CA LEU A 413 -12.05 11.52 -0.60
C LEU A 413 -10.62 11.32 -0.10
N LEU A 414 -9.70 12.22 -0.46
CA LEU A 414 -8.29 12.13 -0.05
C LEU A 414 -8.10 12.41 1.45
N VAL A 415 -8.83 13.38 2.01
CA VAL A 415 -8.88 13.62 3.46
C VAL A 415 -9.44 12.39 4.18
N HIS A 416 -10.55 11.84 3.69
CA HIS A 416 -11.14 10.63 4.25
C HIS A 416 -10.19 9.43 4.14
N ASN A 417 -9.44 9.31 3.03
CA ASN A 417 -8.42 8.29 2.82
C ASN A 417 -7.30 8.35 3.86
N PHE A 418 -6.81 9.55 4.19
CA PHE A 418 -5.80 9.75 5.24
C PHE A 418 -6.33 9.28 6.60
N ASN A 419 -7.57 9.66 6.93
CA ASN A 419 -8.22 9.30 8.19
C ASN A 419 -8.47 7.78 8.30
N ILE A 420 -8.97 7.14 7.24
CA ILE A 420 -9.16 5.68 7.18
C ILE A 420 -7.83 4.94 7.25
N LEU A 421 -6.76 5.44 6.61
CA LEU A 421 -5.44 4.84 6.73
C LEU A 421 -4.94 4.88 8.18
N ALA A 422 -5.13 6.00 8.89
CA ALA A 422 -4.78 6.09 10.30
C ALA A 422 -5.62 5.13 11.16
N PHE A 423 -6.94 5.14 10.97
CA PHE A 423 -7.87 4.23 11.65
C PHE A 423 -7.47 2.76 11.47
N ASN A 424 -7.23 2.34 10.24
CA ASN A 424 -6.84 0.97 9.92
C ASN A 424 -5.52 0.59 10.59
N MET A 425 -4.52 1.47 10.52
CA MET A 425 -3.21 1.23 11.11
C MET A 425 -3.23 1.26 12.63
N ASP A 426 -4.11 2.02 13.28
CA ASP A 426 -4.15 2.08 14.74
C ASP A 426 -4.95 0.94 15.37
N TYR A 427 -6.02 0.45 14.73
CA TYR A 427 -6.87 -0.63 15.28
C TYR A 427 -6.56 -2.03 14.74
N PHE A 428 -6.03 -2.17 13.52
CA PHE A 428 -5.85 -3.50 12.89
C PHE A 428 -4.38 -3.88 12.68
N TYR A 429 -3.43 -2.99 13.00
CA TYR A 429 -2.00 -3.27 12.91
C TYR A 429 -1.45 -3.82 14.23
N GLY A 430 -1.43 -5.14 14.38
CA GLY A 430 -1.12 -5.78 15.66
C GLY A 430 0.28 -5.50 16.21
N LEU A 431 1.21 -5.07 15.36
CA LEU A 431 2.59 -4.80 15.77
C LEU A 431 2.80 -3.38 16.33
N LYS A 432 1.76 -2.54 16.44
CA LYS A 432 1.86 -1.15 16.93
C LYS A 432 2.68 -1.02 18.22
N GLU A 433 2.35 -1.81 19.25
CA GLU A 433 3.08 -1.80 20.53
C GLU A 433 4.51 -2.37 20.39
N ILE A 434 4.68 -3.45 19.63
CA ILE A 434 5.97 -4.12 19.41
C ILE A 434 6.95 -3.20 18.67
N MET A 435 6.43 -2.35 17.79
CA MET A 435 7.17 -1.37 17.01
C MET A 435 7.32 -0.01 17.74
N GLU A 436 6.85 0.09 18.99
CA GLU A 436 6.90 1.29 19.82
C GLU A 436 6.25 2.52 19.16
N VAL A 437 5.16 2.31 18.41
CA VAL A 437 4.38 3.39 17.77
C VAL A 437 3.24 3.79 18.71
N GLU A 438 3.15 5.07 19.06
CA GLU A 438 2.08 5.59 19.94
C GLU A 438 0.75 5.67 19.18
N THR A 439 0.74 6.37 18.04
CA THR A 439 -0.36 6.35 17.06
C THR A 439 0.20 6.44 15.64
N TYR A 440 -0.44 5.76 14.71
CA TYR A 440 -0.14 5.88 13.30
C TYR A 440 -0.60 7.21 12.74
N TYR A 441 -1.68 7.80 13.27
CA TYR A 441 -2.07 9.16 12.89
C TYR A 441 -0.89 10.15 12.98
N GLY A 442 -0.14 10.12 14.10
CA GLY A 442 1.05 10.96 14.28
C GLY A 442 2.16 10.66 13.27
N LEU A 443 2.37 9.38 12.93
CA LEU A 443 3.36 8.97 11.93
C LEU A 443 2.97 9.40 10.51
N LEU A 444 1.67 9.34 10.16
CA LEU A 444 1.16 9.80 8.87
C LEU A 444 1.36 11.32 8.72
N MET A 445 1.15 12.09 9.80
CA MET A 445 1.36 13.54 9.81
C MET A 445 2.82 13.94 9.49
N GLU A 446 3.82 13.10 9.78
CA GLU A 446 5.20 13.35 9.35
C GLU A 446 5.39 13.32 7.83
N ASN A 447 4.46 12.69 7.10
CA ASN A 447 4.48 12.52 5.65
C ASN A 447 3.23 13.15 4.98
N LEU A 448 2.62 14.14 5.65
CA LEU A 448 1.41 14.84 5.20
C LEU A 448 1.46 15.24 3.72
N ASP A 449 2.56 15.89 3.28
CA ASP A 449 2.71 16.38 1.90
C ASP A 449 2.57 15.29 0.83
N GLY A 450 3.03 14.07 1.13
CA GLY A 450 2.94 12.95 0.21
C GLY A 450 1.59 12.22 0.27
N LEU A 451 1.03 12.09 1.48
CA LEU A 451 -0.22 11.36 1.71
C LEU A 451 -1.48 12.19 1.43
N LEU A 452 -1.37 13.52 1.44
CA LEU A 452 -2.40 14.47 0.99
C LEU A 452 -1.96 15.16 -0.30
N ASN A 453 -1.67 14.34 -1.31
CA ASN A 453 -1.37 14.74 -2.68
C ASN A 453 -2.50 14.27 -3.60
N ASP A 454 -3.07 15.20 -4.38
CA ASP A 454 -4.16 14.91 -5.30
C ASP A 454 -3.70 14.18 -6.58
N ASP A 455 -2.40 14.14 -6.87
CA ASP A 455 -1.83 13.26 -7.89
C ASP A 455 -1.75 11.80 -7.39
N PRO A 456 -2.45 10.86 -8.05
CA PRO A 456 -2.49 9.47 -7.59
C PRO A 456 -1.15 8.72 -7.65
N GLU A 457 -0.25 9.06 -8.59
CA GLU A 457 1.07 8.42 -8.68
C GLU A 457 1.96 8.90 -7.52
N GLU A 458 1.93 10.19 -7.18
CA GLU A 458 2.69 10.75 -6.07
C GLU A 458 2.20 10.22 -4.71
N PHE A 459 0.88 10.10 -4.50
CA PHE A 459 0.31 9.47 -3.30
C PHE A 459 0.80 8.03 -3.13
N ASP A 460 0.67 7.20 -4.17
CA ASP A 460 1.04 5.78 -4.11
C ASP A 460 2.56 5.62 -3.84
N ASN A 461 3.40 6.48 -4.41
CA ASN A 461 4.84 6.53 -4.12
C ASN A 461 5.14 6.94 -2.66
N ALA A 462 4.37 7.88 -2.10
CA ALA A 462 4.50 8.29 -0.71
C ALA A 462 4.09 7.17 0.25
N LEU A 463 2.96 6.50 -0.02
CA LEU A 463 2.49 5.35 0.75
C LEU A 463 3.52 4.21 0.72
N SER A 464 4.02 3.86 -0.47
CA SER A 464 5.07 2.84 -0.61
C SER A 464 6.33 3.19 0.18
N THR A 465 6.73 4.47 0.18
CA THR A 465 7.89 4.94 0.97
C THR A 465 7.62 4.81 2.47
N MET A 466 6.42 5.14 2.93
CA MET A 466 6.02 4.98 4.32
C MET A 466 6.07 3.52 4.75
N ILE A 467 5.46 2.61 3.98
CA ILE A 467 5.47 1.17 4.25
C ILE A 467 6.90 0.65 4.33
N TYR A 468 7.70 0.85 3.29
CA TYR A 468 9.01 0.19 3.20
C TYR A 468 10.11 0.86 4.03
N LYS A 469 10.01 2.16 4.37
CA LYS A 469 11.07 2.87 5.12
C LYS A 469 10.71 3.31 6.52
N LYS A 470 9.44 3.63 6.79
CA LYS A 470 9.01 4.17 8.08
C LYS A 470 8.44 3.07 8.95
N ILE A 471 7.52 2.27 8.40
CA ILE A 471 7.02 1.05 9.06
C ILE A 471 8.12 -0.01 9.06
N ASP A 472 8.74 -0.25 7.89
CA ASP A 472 9.94 -1.09 7.75
C ASP A 472 9.77 -2.49 8.36
N GLU A 473 8.62 -3.10 8.08
CA GLU A 473 8.21 -4.43 8.52
C GLU A 473 7.84 -5.23 7.25
N LEU A 474 8.25 -6.49 7.16
CA LEU A 474 8.28 -7.27 5.90
C LEU A 474 6.95 -7.96 5.54
N HIS A 475 6.03 -8.19 6.48
CA HIS A 475 4.65 -8.61 6.20
C HIS A 475 3.81 -7.45 5.65
N THR A 476 4.19 -6.23 5.98
CA THR A 476 3.55 -5.01 5.47
C THR A 476 4.11 -4.65 4.10
N SER A 477 3.29 -4.81 3.06
CA SER A 477 3.75 -4.68 1.69
C SER A 477 2.74 -3.96 0.81
N TYR A 478 3.24 -3.13 -0.10
CA TYR A 478 2.40 -2.45 -1.08
C TYR A 478 1.81 -3.45 -2.07
N GLY A 479 0.51 -3.36 -2.32
CA GLY A 479 -0.21 -4.19 -3.28
C GLY A 479 -0.26 -3.53 -4.66
N TYR A 480 -1.37 -2.84 -4.96
CA TYR A 480 -1.60 -2.23 -6.27
C TYR A 480 -2.10 -0.78 -6.19
N PRO A 481 -1.85 0.02 -7.24
CA PRO A 481 -2.14 1.46 -7.24
C PRO A 481 -3.62 1.76 -7.24
N SER A 482 -3.96 3.01 -6.95
CA SER A 482 -5.32 3.54 -6.98
C SER A 482 -6.04 3.33 -8.33
N TYR A 483 -7.38 3.23 -8.33
CA TYR A 483 -8.15 3.22 -9.59
C TYR A 483 -8.20 4.60 -10.26
N PHE A 484 -7.74 5.67 -9.64
CA PHE A 484 -7.57 6.97 -10.30
C PHE A 484 -6.34 7.00 -11.23
N ASN A 485 -5.41 6.07 -11.04
CA ASN A 485 -4.24 5.95 -11.89
C ASN A 485 -4.57 5.48 -13.31
N LYS A 486 -3.56 5.59 -14.19
CA LYS A 486 -3.59 4.95 -15.51
C LYS A 486 -3.63 3.44 -15.32
N THR A 487 -4.52 2.74 -16.02
CA THR A 487 -4.60 1.26 -15.97
C THR A 487 -3.32 0.54 -16.44
N THR A 488 -2.41 1.26 -17.11
CA THR A 488 -1.10 0.74 -17.52
C THR A 488 0.01 0.96 -16.50
N TRP A 489 -0.25 1.70 -15.42
CA TRP A 489 0.75 1.92 -14.36
C TRP A 489 0.60 0.84 -13.30
N GLU A 490 1.70 0.15 -13.00
CA GLU A 490 1.73 -1.00 -12.09
C GLU A 490 2.03 -0.60 -10.63
N GLY A 491 2.13 0.70 -10.35
CA GLY A 491 2.50 1.22 -9.04
C GLY A 491 4.01 1.33 -8.80
N PRO A 492 4.41 1.78 -7.60
CA PRO A 492 5.80 1.91 -7.19
C PRO A 492 6.55 0.57 -7.23
N GLN A 493 7.77 0.59 -7.74
CA GLN A 493 8.60 -0.62 -7.90
C GLN A 493 9.79 -0.61 -6.93
N LEU A 494 10.04 -1.76 -6.29
CA LEU A 494 11.25 -2.01 -5.52
C LEU A 494 12.38 -2.44 -6.46
N THR A 495 13.33 -1.53 -6.68
CA THR A 495 14.47 -1.72 -7.60
C THR A 495 15.81 -1.81 -6.87
N SER A 496 15.84 -1.52 -5.56
CA SER A 496 17.04 -1.62 -4.75
C SER A 496 16.71 -1.82 -3.27
N VAL A 497 17.58 -2.56 -2.57
CA VAL A 497 17.47 -2.77 -1.12
C VAL A 497 17.54 -1.46 -0.32
N GLY A 498 18.16 -0.40 -0.86
CA GLY A 498 18.17 0.93 -0.24
C GLY A 498 16.82 1.63 -0.20
N GLN A 499 15.77 1.05 -0.79
CA GLN A 499 14.39 1.51 -0.65
C GLN A 499 13.73 1.03 0.65
N PHE A 500 14.29 0.03 1.33
CA PHE A 500 13.83 -0.38 2.65
C PHE A 500 14.45 0.47 3.76
N GLY A 501 13.85 0.46 4.94
CA GLY A 501 14.47 0.95 6.16
C GLY A 501 15.54 -0.02 6.70
N PRO A 502 16.12 0.27 7.88
CA PRO A 502 17.18 -0.54 8.46
C PRO A 502 16.83 -2.02 8.65
N ARG A 503 15.60 -2.36 9.06
CA ARG A 503 15.15 -3.73 9.32
C ARG A 503 15.04 -4.52 8.02
N GLY A 504 14.38 -3.99 7.00
CA GLY A 504 14.31 -4.62 5.68
C GLY A 504 15.69 -4.76 5.03
N GLN A 505 16.55 -3.74 5.11
CA GLN A 505 17.94 -3.84 4.64
C GLN A 505 18.72 -4.94 5.37
N ASN A 506 18.54 -5.06 6.68
CA ASN A 506 19.17 -6.09 7.50
C ASN A 506 18.66 -7.50 7.18
N TRP A 507 17.43 -7.67 6.71
CA TRP A 507 16.95 -8.98 6.24
C TRP A 507 17.67 -9.39 4.94
N TYR A 508 17.82 -8.47 3.99
CA TYR A 508 18.49 -8.75 2.71
C TYR A 508 20.02 -8.88 2.81
N GLN A 509 20.68 -7.99 3.56
CA GLN A 509 22.15 -7.83 3.58
C GLN A 509 22.79 -8.11 4.94
N GLY A 510 22.00 -8.46 5.97
CA GLY A 510 22.38 -8.25 7.36
C GLY A 510 23.69 -8.91 7.75
N ASP A 511 24.69 -8.10 8.13
CA ASP A 511 25.97 -8.45 8.77
C ASP A 511 26.62 -9.81 8.38
N GLY A 512 26.41 -10.27 7.14
CA GLY A 512 26.94 -11.55 6.63
C GLY A 512 26.06 -12.77 6.87
N THR A 513 24.76 -12.60 7.19
CA THR A 513 23.75 -13.64 7.44
C THR A 513 22.40 -13.34 6.77
N GLY A 514 22.33 -12.38 5.85
CA GLY A 514 21.10 -11.98 5.18
C GLY A 514 20.71 -12.92 4.04
N TYR A 515 19.61 -12.59 3.35
CA TYR A 515 19.14 -13.33 2.18
C TYR A 515 20.25 -13.57 1.13
N PHE A 516 21.04 -12.54 0.80
CA PHE A 516 22.11 -12.70 -0.18
C PHE A 516 23.22 -13.64 0.30
N ASP A 517 23.53 -13.65 1.59
CA ASP A 517 24.54 -14.55 2.16
C ASP A 517 24.06 -16.00 2.12
N VAL A 518 22.77 -16.25 2.40
CA VAL A 518 22.16 -17.59 2.23
C VAL A 518 22.26 -18.05 0.78
N VAL A 519 21.92 -17.19 -0.18
CA VAL A 519 22.03 -17.50 -1.61
C VAL A 519 23.49 -17.81 -1.99
N ASP A 520 24.45 -17.02 -1.51
CA ASP A 520 25.87 -17.24 -1.77
C ASP A 520 26.34 -18.61 -1.26
N GLU A 521 25.87 -19.06 -0.09
CA GLU A 521 26.21 -20.38 0.47
C GLU A 521 25.54 -21.54 -0.29
N ILE A 522 24.29 -21.36 -0.74
CA ILE A 522 23.61 -22.31 -1.64
C ILE A 522 24.37 -22.43 -2.96
N ASP A 523 24.73 -21.29 -3.56
CA ASP A 523 25.48 -21.22 -4.82
C ASP A 523 26.89 -21.81 -4.67
N ALA A 524 27.55 -21.60 -3.54
CA ALA A 524 28.86 -22.18 -3.26
C ALA A 524 28.82 -23.72 -3.24
N LYS A 525 27.74 -24.31 -2.71
CA LYS A 525 27.60 -25.77 -2.59
C LYS A 525 27.02 -26.42 -3.85
N TRP A 526 25.97 -25.84 -4.43
CA TRP A 526 25.18 -26.46 -5.51
C TRP A 526 25.24 -25.69 -6.84
N GLY A 527 25.89 -24.53 -6.87
CA GLY A 527 26.09 -23.70 -8.07
C GLY A 527 24.95 -22.75 -8.40
N SER A 528 23.73 -23.04 -7.94
CA SER A 528 22.58 -22.13 -7.95
C SER A 528 21.50 -22.62 -6.99
N VAL A 529 20.61 -21.74 -6.54
CA VAL A 529 19.36 -22.11 -5.82
C VAL A 529 18.56 -23.18 -6.56
N THR A 530 18.41 -23.05 -7.88
CA THR A 530 17.67 -24.03 -8.71
C THR A 530 18.31 -25.41 -8.78
N ASN A 531 19.59 -25.54 -8.43
CA ASN A 531 20.30 -26.83 -8.41
C ASN A 531 20.33 -27.46 -7.00
N ARG A 532 19.80 -26.77 -5.99
CA ARG A 532 19.69 -27.31 -4.63
C ARG A 532 18.75 -28.52 -4.67
N PRO A 533 19.19 -29.70 -4.18
CA PRO A 533 18.38 -30.90 -4.25
C PRO A 533 17.23 -30.84 -3.24
N PHE A 534 16.12 -31.49 -3.56
CA PHE A 534 14.98 -31.66 -2.65
C PHE A 534 15.35 -32.40 -1.35
N TYR A 535 16.34 -33.28 -1.41
CA TYR A 535 16.96 -33.85 -0.22
C TYR A 535 18.41 -34.29 -0.49
N TRP A 536 19.21 -34.43 0.56
CA TRP A 536 20.57 -34.94 0.46
C TRP A 536 21.02 -35.63 1.77
N PHE A 537 21.80 -36.70 1.65
CA PHE A 537 22.30 -37.44 2.81
C PHE A 537 23.57 -36.80 3.37
N LEU A 538 23.66 -36.72 4.71
CA LEU A 538 24.82 -36.19 5.43
C LEU A 538 25.97 -37.19 5.51
N ASP A 539 25.67 -38.47 5.35
CA ASP A 539 26.64 -39.55 5.53
C ASP A 539 26.49 -40.66 4.48
N THR A 540 27.56 -41.42 4.27
CA THR A 540 27.57 -42.51 3.27
C THR A 540 26.75 -43.74 3.67
N ALA A 541 26.45 -43.91 4.95
CA ALA A 541 25.55 -44.95 5.46
C ALA A 541 24.07 -44.57 5.31
N LYS A 542 23.79 -43.30 4.93
CA LYS A 542 22.48 -42.71 4.74
C LYS A 542 21.62 -42.75 6.00
N THR A 543 22.26 -42.62 7.17
CA THR A 543 21.57 -42.59 8.46
C THR A 543 20.94 -41.23 8.75
N SER A 544 21.46 -40.15 8.16
CA SER A 544 20.93 -38.80 8.33
C SER A 544 20.69 -38.11 6.99
N VAL A 545 19.55 -37.45 6.84
CA VAL A 545 19.14 -36.74 5.62
C VAL A 545 18.69 -35.32 5.95
N VAL A 546 18.94 -34.40 5.01
CA VAL A 546 18.37 -33.06 5.01
C VAL A 546 17.32 -32.98 3.92
N VAL A 547 16.12 -32.49 4.24
CA VAL A 547 14.98 -32.30 3.33
C VAL A 547 14.77 -30.80 3.15
N THR A 548 14.80 -30.34 1.91
CA THR A 548 14.56 -28.95 1.53
C THR A 548 13.06 -28.66 1.57
N LEU A 549 12.65 -27.60 2.26
CA LEU A 549 11.27 -27.11 2.25
C LEU A 549 11.29 -25.59 2.13
N ASP A 550 11.00 -25.06 0.95
CA ASP A 550 11.17 -23.64 0.61
C ASP A 550 9.89 -22.79 0.77
N GLY A 551 8.76 -23.43 1.07
CA GLY A 551 7.48 -22.76 1.33
C GLY A 551 6.49 -23.67 2.08
N PHE A 552 5.33 -23.10 2.41
CA PHE A 552 4.17 -23.84 2.90
C PHE A 552 2.99 -23.58 1.97
N ASP A 553 2.77 -24.51 1.06
CA ASP A 553 1.79 -24.39 -0.01
C ASP A 553 0.62 -25.33 0.23
N THR A 554 -0.57 -24.89 -0.17
CA THR A 554 -1.81 -25.66 -0.09
C THR A 554 -2.57 -25.52 -1.40
N ALA A 555 -3.14 -26.63 -1.86
CA ALA A 555 -4.09 -26.64 -2.97
C ALA A 555 -5.45 -27.10 -2.47
N ASP A 556 -6.50 -26.82 -3.26
CA ASP A 556 -7.83 -27.37 -3.02
C ASP A 556 -7.83 -28.87 -3.34
N ILE A 557 -7.72 -29.67 -2.29
CA ILE A 557 -7.55 -31.12 -2.41
C ILE A 557 -8.46 -31.87 -1.44
N GLU A 558 -9.16 -32.88 -1.96
CA GLU A 558 -9.74 -33.95 -1.17
C GLU A 558 -8.92 -35.25 -1.26
N GLU A 559 -9.02 -36.10 -0.23
CA GLU A 559 -8.29 -37.37 -0.15
C GLU A 559 -9.20 -38.55 0.12
N SER A 560 -8.90 -39.69 -0.50
CA SER A 560 -9.59 -40.94 -0.21
C SER A 560 -8.68 -42.17 -0.36
N ALA A 561 -9.07 -43.28 0.28
CA ALA A 561 -8.35 -44.55 0.17
C ALA A 561 -8.71 -45.34 -1.11
N THR A 562 -9.85 -45.03 -1.72
CA THR A 562 -10.39 -45.67 -2.92
C THR A 562 -11.12 -44.64 -3.75
N PHE A 563 -11.14 -44.80 -5.08
CA PHE A 563 -11.82 -43.84 -5.95
C PHE A 563 -13.24 -43.50 -5.47
N ASP A 564 -13.42 -42.25 -5.06
CA ASP A 564 -14.68 -41.67 -4.63
C ASP A 564 -15.34 -40.95 -5.81
N GLN A 565 -16.52 -41.44 -6.18
CA GLN A 565 -17.31 -40.88 -7.26
C GLN A 565 -18.01 -39.58 -6.85
N ALA A 566 -18.30 -39.38 -5.56
CA ALA A 566 -19.04 -38.22 -5.09
C ALA A 566 -18.18 -36.96 -5.24
N ILE A 567 -16.91 -37.02 -4.86
CA ILE A 567 -15.93 -35.92 -5.01
C ILE A 567 -15.86 -35.49 -6.48
N ALA A 568 -15.67 -36.44 -7.40
CA ALA A 568 -15.62 -36.15 -8.82
C ALA A 568 -16.96 -35.68 -9.39
N ALA A 569 -18.09 -36.21 -8.91
CA ALA A 569 -19.42 -35.79 -9.34
C ALA A 569 -19.73 -34.33 -8.96
N ASP A 570 -19.29 -33.91 -7.78
CA ASP A 570 -19.53 -32.59 -7.22
C ASP A 570 -18.86 -31.50 -8.06
N VAL A 571 -17.56 -31.65 -8.34
CA VAL A 571 -16.81 -30.69 -9.18
C VAL A 571 -17.44 -30.47 -10.56
N PHE A 572 -18.03 -31.49 -11.17
CA PHE A 572 -18.65 -31.37 -12.50
C PHE A 572 -20.17 -31.12 -12.45
N GLY A 573 -20.77 -30.97 -11.26
CA GLY A 573 -22.21 -30.78 -11.09
C GLY A 573 -23.06 -31.88 -11.76
N VAL A 574 -22.61 -33.14 -11.72
CA VAL A 574 -23.30 -34.28 -12.36
C VAL A 574 -23.83 -35.29 -11.35
N ASP A 575 -25.05 -35.80 -11.55
CA ASP A 575 -25.63 -36.83 -10.67
C ASP A 575 -24.86 -38.18 -10.70
N ASP A 576 -24.17 -38.47 -11.80
CA ASP A 576 -23.47 -39.74 -12.04
C ASP A 576 -22.20 -39.53 -12.88
N ILE A 577 -21.07 -39.41 -12.19
CA ILE A 577 -19.75 -39.22 -12.81
C ILE A 577 -19.34 -40.38 -13.72
N THR A 578 -19.89 -41.59 -13.54
CA THR A 578 -19.51 -42.76 -14.33
C THR A 578 -19.90 -42.65 -15.81
N THR A 579 -20.72 -41.66 -16.15
CA THR A 579 -21.07 -41.31 -17.52
C THR A 579 -19.96 -40.57 -18.26
N VAL A 580 -19.01 -39.96 -17.54
CA VAL A 580 -17.93 -39.13 -18.09
C VAL A 580 -16.53 -39.58 -17.65
N LEU A 581 -16.38 -40.22 -16.50
CA LEU A 581 -15.11 -40.73 -15.99
C LEU A 581 -15.25 -42.18 -15.49
N PRO A 582 -14.50 -43.16 -16.03
CA PRO A 582 -14.51 -44.53 -15.52
C PRO A 582 -13.91 -44.61 -14.11
N ASP A 583 -14.34 -45.59 -13.32
CA ASP A 583 -13.75 -45.85 -12.00
C ASP A 583 -12.25 -46.17 -12.08
N ILE A 584 -11.48 -45.57 -11.18
CA ILE A 584 -10.07 -45.88 -10.97
C ILE A 584 -9.95 -47.01 -9.93
N MET A 585 -9.59 -48.20 -10.39
CA MET A 585 -9.61 -49.46 -9.61
C MET A 585 -8.24 -49.89 -9.07
N SER A 586 -7.21 -49.08 -9.26
CA SER A 586 -5.82 -49.33 -8.85
C SER A 586 -5.36 -48.18 -7.96
N GLY A 587 -4.50 -48.47 -6.98
CA GLY A 587 -4.07 -47.51 -5.97
C GLY A 587 -4.64 -47.78 -4.58
N ASN A 588 -4.11 -47.05 -3.60
CA ASN A 588 -4.52 -47.12 -2.20
C ASN A 588 -4.65 -45.75 -1.51
N LYS A 589 -4.30 -44.67 -2.22
CA LYS A 589 -4.50 -43.28 -1.79
C LYS A 589 -4.68 -42.41 -3.02
N PHE A 590 -5.71 -41.58 -3.00
CA PHE A 590 -6.15 -40.72 -4.08
C PHE A 590 -6.14 -39.28 -3.58
N PHE A 591 -5.59 -38.39 -4.39
CA PHE A 591 -5.63 -36.95 -4.15
C PHE A 591 -6.38 -36.31 -5.32
N TYR A 592 -7.47 -35.63 -5.01
CA TYR A 592 -8.36 -34.97 -5.97
C TYR A 592 -8.09 -33.48 -5.91
N TYR A 593 -7.41 -32.94 -6.91
CA TYR A 593 -7.16 -31.50 -7.03
C TYR A 593 -8.33 -30.91 -7.81
N ASN A 594 -9.08 -30.03 -7.16
CA ASN A 594 -10.03 -29.17 -7.86
C ASN A 594 -9.26 -27.97 -8.40
N THR A 595 -9.24 -27.85 -9.73
CA THR A 595 -8.49 -26.80 -10.42
C THR A 595 -9.42 -25.98 -11.31
N SER A 596 -10.70 -25.93 -10.96
CA SER A 596 -11.74 -25.27 -11.74
C SER A 596 -11.48 -23.76 -11.86
N ASP A 597 -11.95 -23.17 -12.95
CA ASP A 597 -11.92 -21.72 -13.17
C ASP A 597 -13.33 -21.19 -13.44
N GLU A 598 -13.48 -19.87 -13.60
CA GLU A 598 -14.78 -19.21 -13.87
C GLU A 598 -15.54 -19.77 -15.10
N THR A 599 -14.85 -20.50 -15.99
CA THR A 599 -15.38 -20.97 -17.27
C THR A 599 -15.45 -22.49 -17.41
N ASN A 600 -14.64 -23.24 -16.66
CA ASN A 600 -14.51 -24.69 -16.81
C ASN A 600 -14.38 -25.39 -15.47
N ASP A 601 -15.13 -26.48 -15.33
CA ASP A 601 -14.96 -27.44 -14.25
C ASP A 601 -13.76 -28.31 -14.58
N MET A 602 -12.81 -28.41 -13.65
CA MET A 602 -11.52 -29.07 -13.85
C MET A 602 -11.10 -29.86 -12.62
N MET A 603 -10.61 -31.07 -12.85
CA MET A 603 -10.07 -31.92 -11.80
C MET A 603 -8.84 -32.69 -12.28
N GLU A 604 -7.83 -32.75 -11.43
CA GLU A 604 -6.64 -33.59 -11.61
C GLU A 604 -6.54 -34.57 -10.44
N ILE A 605 -6.25 -35.84 -10.73
CA ILE A 605 -6.20 -36.91 -9.75
C ILE A 605 -4.83 -37.59 -9.84
N ILE A 606 -4.07 -37.54 -8.75
CA ILE A 606 -2.86 -38.35 -8.58
C ILE A 606 -3.13 -39.51 -7.61
N VAL A 607 -2.63 -40.69 -7.96
CA VAL A 607 -2.97 -41.94 -7.27
C VAL A 607 -1.71 -42.71 -6.92
N LYS A 608 -1.52 -42.89 -5.62
CA LYS A 608 -0.41 -43.65 -5.03
C LYS A 608 -0.76 -45.15 -4.95
N GLY A 609 0.28 -45.99 -5.02
CA GLY A 609 0.15 -47.45 -4.95
C GLY A 609 -0.42 -48.09 -6.22
N SER A 610 -0.46 -47.35 -7.33
CA SER A 610 -0.81 -47.85 -8.65
C SER A 610 0.44 -48.32 -9.39
N ASN A 611 0.36 -48.53 -10.71
CA ASN A 611 1.53 -48.88 -11.53
C ASN A 611 1.30 -48.54 -13.01
N ILE A 612 2.39 -48.41 -13.76
CA ILE A 612 2.38 -48.10 -15.19
C ILE A 612 1.52 -49.06 -16.04
N ALA A 613 1.36 -50.33 -15.65
CA ALA A 613 0.53 -51.27 -16.41
C ALA A 613 -0.97 -50.98 -16.30
N TYR A 614 -1.38 -50.22 -15.28
CA TYR A 614 -2.77 -49.80 -15.12
C TYR A 614 -3.17 -48.69 -16.10
N VAL A 615 -2.22 -47.89 -16.60
CA VAL A 615 -2.49 -46.83 -17.59
C VAL A 615 -3.23 -47.36 -18.80
N ASP A 616 -2.75 -48.44 -19.40
CA ASP A 616 -3.39 -49.07 -20.57
C ASP A 616 -4.80 -49.60 -20.24
N THR A 617 -4.99 -50.08 -19.01
CA THR A 617 -6.30 -50.56 -18.52
C THR A 617 -7.29 -49.41 -18.45
N PHE A 618 -6.88 -48.27 -17.90
CA PHE A 618 -7.73 -47.08 -17.78
C PHE A 618 -8.03 -46.43 -19.13
N LYS A 619 -7.02 -46.31 -20.01
CA LYS A 619 -7.17 -45.85 -21.40
C LYS A 619 -8.19 -46.71 -22.16
N GLN A 620 -8.19 -48.02 -21.97
CA GLN A 620 -9.18 -48.92 -22.58
C GLN A 620 -10.58 -48.75 -21.97
N ALA A 621 -10.70 -48.39 -20.69
CA ALA A 621 -11.97 -48.07 -20.06
C ALA A 621 -12.57 -46.76 -20.62
N LEU A 622 -11.76 -45.72 -20.83
CA LEU A 622 -12.19 -44.48 -21.49
C LEU A 622 -12.75 -44.74 -22.90
N VAL A 623 -12.04 -45.52 -23.72
CA VAL A 623 -12.52 -45.92 -25.05
C VAL A 623 -13.83 -46.70 -24.97
N THR A 624 -14.00 -47.53 -23.93
CA THR A 624 -15.25 -48.29 -23.70
C THR A 624 -16.41 -47.36 -23.35
N LEU A 625 -16.14 -46.28 -22.60
CA LEU A 625 -17.11 -45.26 -22.23
C LEU A 625 -17.50 -44.34 -23.41
N GLY A 626 -16.70 -44.33 -24.47
CA GLY A 626 -17.00 -43.63 -25.72
C GLY A 626 -15.99 -42.57 -26.12
N TYR A 627 -14.90 -42.40 -25.37
CA TYR A 627 -13.85 -41.46 -25.69
C TYR A 627 -13.08 -41.85 -26.96
N THR A 628 -12.66 -40.84 -27.72
CA THR A 628 -11.75 -40.98 -28.87
C THR A 628 -10.39 -40.39 -28.51
N PHE A 629 -9.31 -41.13 -28.75
CA PHE A 629 -7.96 -40.63 -28.51
C PHE A 629 -7.52 -39.68 -29.62
N GLU A 630 -7.08 -38.48 -29.24
CA GLU A 630 -6.60 -37.41 -30.11
C GLU A 630 -5.08 -37.23 -29.89
N TYR A 631 -4.33 -37.32 -30.99
CA TYR A 631 -2.87 -37.21 -30.99
C TYR A 631 -2.38 -36.73 -32.37
N ASP A 632 -1.55 -35.67 -32.38
CA ASP A 632 -0.97 -35.11 -33.61
C ASP A 632 0.56 -35.04 -33.54
N GLU A 633 1.21 -36.00 -34.19
CA GLU A 633 2.69 -36.07 -34.32
C GLU A 633 3.31 -34.81 -34.94
N ALA A 634 2.56 -34.05 -35.75
CA ALA A 634 3.10 -32.88 -36.46
C ALA A 634 3.17 -31.63 -35.58
N ASN A 635 2.41 -31.58 -34.48
CA ASN A 635 2.30 -30.42 -33.58
C ASN A 635 2.69 -30.77 -32.14
N ILE A 636 3.50 -31.81 -31.97
CA ILE A 636 3.90 -32.30 -30.66
C ILE A 636 4.95 -31.38 -30.01
N VAL A 637 4.66 -30.97 -28.78
CA VAL A 637 5.55 -30.29 -27.84
C VAL A 637 5.48 -31.06 -26.53
N SER A 638 6.51 -30.98 -25.70
CA SER A 638 6.65 -31.82 -24.49
C SER A 638 5.40 -31.84 -23.60
N SER A 639 4.69 -30.71 -23.48
CA SER A 639 3.45 -30.60 -22.69
C SER A 639 2.22 -31.32 -23.27
N LYS A 640 2.35 -31.94 -24.46
CA LYS A 640 1.28 -32.61 -25.20
C LYS A 640 1.64 -34.03 -25.63
N ASP A 641 2.79 -34.54 -25.21
CA ASP A 641 3.35 -35.85 -25.61
C ASP A 641 2.38 -37.02 -25.30
N ASN A 642 1.50 -36.84 -24.32
CA ASN A 642 0.52 -37.85 -23.90
C ASN A 642 -0.77 -37.88 -24.76
N GLY A 643 -1.01 -36.87 -25.61
CA GLY A 643 -2.30 -36.69 -26.27
C GLY A 643 -3.44 -36.43 -25.26
N TYR A 644 -4.68 -36.54 -25.72
CA TYR A 644 -5.87 -36.51 -24.85
C TYR A 644 -6.99 -37.40 -25.39
N TYR A 645 -7.95 -37.71 -24.54
CA TYR A 645 -9.17 -38.43 -24.86
C TYR A 645 -10.33 -37.44 -24.92
N ALA A 646 -11.09 -37.45 -26.01
CA ALA A 646 -12.23 -36.56 -26.24
C ALA A 646 -13.57 -37.30 -26.18
N LEU A 647 -14.54 -36.76 -25.45
CA LEU A 647 -15.93 -37.21 -25.43
C LEU A 647 -16.86 -36.01 -25.63
N THR A 648 -17.89 -36.18 -26.47
CA THR A 648 -19.00 -35.24 -26.60
C THR A 648 -20.30 -35.97 -26.28
N ILE A 649 -20.98 -35.54 -25.22
CA ILE A 649 -22.32 -36.00 -24.84
C ILE A 649 -23.33 -35.03 -25.44
N VAL A 650 -24.07 -35.50 -26.45
CA VAL A 650 -25.08 -34.70 -27.13
C VAL A 650 -26.35 -34.63 -26.26
N ASP A 651 -26.69 -33.42 -25.80
CA ASP A 651 -27.94 -33.14 -25.08
C ASP A 651 -28.75 -32.08 -25.84
N ALA A 652 -29.90 -32.50 -26.35
CA ALA A 652 -30.78 -31.65 -27.16
C ALA A 652 -31.50 -30.56 -26.35
N VAL A 653 -31.47 -30.63 -25.01
CA VAL A 653 -32.14 -29.69 -24.10
C VAL A 653 -31.14 -28.71 -23.51
N ASN A 654 -29.99 -29.21 -23.02
CA ASN A 654 -29.01 -28.41 -22.28
C ASN A 654 -27.77 -28.03 -23.09
N GLY A 655 -27.67 -28.48 -24.34
CA GLY A 655 -26.49 -28.28 -25.19
C GLY A 655 -25.48 -29.41 -25.07
N ASP A 656 -24.62 -29.56 -26.08
CA ASP A 656 -23.60 -30.60 -26.09
C ASP A 656 -22.57 -30.34 -24.97
N ARG A 657 -22.30 -31.37 -24.17
CA ARG A 657 -21.25 -31.33 -23.13
C ARG A 657 -20.00 -32.01 -23.64
N ASN A 658 -18.85 -31.38 -23.46
CA ASN A 658 -17.57 -31.85 -23.98
C ASN A 658 -16.66 -32.19 -22.81
N TYR A 659 -15.86 -33.24 -22.94
CA TYR A 659 -14.89 -33.63 -21.93
C TYR A 659 -13.56 -33.99 -22.57
N MET A 660 -12.49 -33.44 -22.01
CA MET A 660 -11.11 -33.81 -22.31
C MET A 660 -10.55 -34.55 -21.11
N VAL A 661 -9.96 -35.73 -21.34
CA VAL A 661 -9.27 -36.52 -20.31
C VAL A 661 -7.83 -36.80 -20.71
N GLN A 662 -6.89 -36.59 -19.79
CA GLN A 662 -5.49 -37.02 -19.97
C GLN A 662 -5.15 -38.11 -18.96
N VAL A 663 -4.22 -38.99 -19.31
CA VAL A 663 -3.83 -40.14 -18.49
C VAL A 663 -2.34 -40.37 -18.62
N ASP A 664 -1.63 -40.41 -17.50
CA ASP A 664 -0.19 -40.62 -17.46
C ASP A 664 0.25 -41.48 -16.25
N PHE A 665 1.52 -41.84 -16.22
CA PHE A 665 2.19 -42.42 -15.07
C PHE A 665 3.54 -41.75 -14.86
N ASP A 666 3.69 -41.07 -13.73
CA ASP A 666 4.94 -40.45 -13.34
C ASP A 666 5.88 -41.50 -12.74
N GLU A 667 7.00 -41.76 -13.41
CA GLU A 667 7.99 -42.75 -12.96
C GLU A 667 8.88 -42.23 -11.81
N ASP A 668 8.96 -40.91 -11.62
CA ASP A 668 9.83 -40.29 -10.62
C ASP A 668 9.21 -40.33 -9.21
N TYR A 669 7.88 -40.30 -9.12
CA TYR A 669 7.09 -40.42 -7.91
C TYR A 669 6.26 -41.72 -7.84
N ASP A 670 6.24 -42.55 -8.89
CA ASP A 670 5.46 -43.79 -8.99
C ASP A 670 3.94 -43.54 -8.86
N LEU A 671 3.46 -42.45 -9.48
CA LEU A 671 2.08 -41.96 -9.39
C LEU A 671 1.30 -42.19 -10.68
N PHE A 672 0.09 -42.73 -10.57
CA PHE A 672 -0.86 -42.75 -11.67
C PHE A 672 -1.63 -41.44 -11.71
N TYR A 673 -1.72 -40.80 -12.88
CA TYR A 673 -2.33 -39.49 -13.07
C TYR A 673 -3.50 -39.56 -14.05
N VAL A 674 -4.58 -38.84 -13.72
CA VAL A 674 -5.73 -38.60 -14.59
C VAL A 674 -6.18 -37.15 -14.44
N SER A 675 -6.41 -36.44 -15.54
CA SER A 675 -7.14 -35.17 -15.51
C SER A 675 -8.42 -35.23 -16.31
N ILE A 676 -9.39 -34.39 -15.94
CA ILE A 676 -10.65 -34.20 -16.65
C ILE A 676 -11.03 -32.71 -16.64
N VAL A 677 -11.57 -32.24 -17.76
CA VAL A 677 -12.13 -30.88 -17.91
C VAL A 677 -13.37 -30.92 -18.80
N ASN A 678 -14.35 -30.06 -18.51
CA ASN A 678 -15.61 -29.95 -19.25
C ASN A 678 -15.49 -29.14 -20.58
N MET A 679 -14.29 -29.09 -21.18
CA MET A 679 -13.97 -28.38 -22.43
C MET A 679 -13.19 -29.29 -23.38
N LEU A 680 -13.36 -29.07 -24.70
CA LEU A 680 -12.44 -29.55 -25.72
C LEU A 680 -11.71 -28.39 -26.42
N PRO A 681 -10.39 -28.50 -26.66
CA PRO A 681 -9.67 -27.50 -27.44
C PRO A 681 -10.19 -27.47 -28.88
N THR A 682 -10.27 -26.28 -29.47
CA THR A 682 -10.78 -26.11 -30.85
C THR A 682 -9.95 -26.84 -31.91
N SER A 683 -8.68 -27.09 -31.63
CA SER A 683 -7.79 -27.97 -32.40
C SER A 683 -6.57 -28.37 -31.55
N PHE A 684 -5.89 -29.47 -31.93
CA PHE A 684 -4.77 -30.02 -31.16
C PHE A 684 -3.63 -29.01 -30.93
N ASP A 685 -3.35 -28.13 -31.89
CA ASP A 685 -2.30 -27.11 -31.84
C ASP A 685 -2.61 -25.93 -30.90
N ARG A 686 -3.86 -25.75 -30.48
CA ARG A 686 -4.26 -24.67 -29.56
C ARG A 686 -3.89 -24.99 -28.10
N PRO A 687 -3.73 -23.99 -27.23
CA PRO A 687 -3.52 -24.23 -25.80
C PRO A 687 -4.60 -25.16 -25.23
N TRP A 688 -4.19 -26.06 -24.35
CA TRP A 688 -5.11 -26.93 -23.62
C TRP A 688 -5.36 -26.31 -22.25
N PRO A 689 -6.58 -26.44 -21.71
CA PRO A 689 -6.91 -25.92 -20.38
C PRO A 689 -6.07 -26.58 -19.29
N LEU A 690 -5.76 -27.88 -19.44
CA LEU A 690 -4.84 -28.62 -18.58
C LEU A 690 -3.72 -29.27 -19.42
N ILE A 691 -2.55 -29.40 -18.80
CA ILE A 691 -1.40 -30.17 -19.28
C ILE A 691 -0.89 -31.04 -18.14
N VAL A 692 -0.36 -32.21 -18.45
CA VAL A 692 0.17 -33.12 -17.42
C VAL A 692 1.39 -32.49 -16.74
N ASP A 693 1.29 -32.20 -15.45
CA ASP A 693 2.37 -31.67 -14.62
C ASP A 693 2.34 -32.25 -13.19
N VAL A 694 2.66 -33.54 -13.08
CA VAL A 694 2.62 -34.26 -11.78
C VAL A 694 3.60 -33.66 -10.77
N GLU A 695 4.78 -33.20 -11.21
CA GLU A 695 5.73 -32.51 -10.33
C GLU A 695 5.14 -31.20 -9.81
N GLY A 696 4.53 -30.39 -10.68
CA GLY A 696 3.82 -29.17 -10.29
C GLY A 696 2.72 -29.44 -9.27
N MET A 697 1.92 -30.49 -9.45
CA MET A 697 0.88 -30.90 -8.48
C MET A 697 1.45 -31.36 -7.15
N VAL A 698 2.51 -32.17 -7.15
CA VAL A 698 3.16 -32.63 -5.91
C VAL A 698 3.72 -31.42 -5.15
N ASN A 699 4.28 -30.44 -5.86
CA ASN A 699 4.86 -29.24 -5.27
C ASN A 699 3.83 -28.19 -4.83
N SER A 700 2.58 -28.25 -5.33
CA SER A 700 1.55 -27.27 -4.95
C SER A 700 0.93 -27.52 -3.57
N ASP A 701 1.25 -28.65 -2.93
CA ASP A 701 0.84 -28.95 -1.56
C ASP A 701 1.98 -29.55 -0.73
N SER A 702 2.38 -28.87 0.35
CA SER A 702 3.56 -29.26 1.14
C SER A 702 3.42 -30.62 1.83
N ALA A 703 2.20 -31.06 2.16
CA ALA A 703 1.98 -32.37 2.78
C ALA A 703 2.13 -33.49 1.73
N VAL A 704 1.58 -33.29 0.52
CA VAL A 704 1.76 -34.22 -0.59
C VAL A 704 3.23 -34.29 -0.99
N TYR A 705 3.89 -33.14 -1.16
CA TYR A 705 5.33 -33.03 -1.41
C TYR A 705 6.15 -33.86 -0.42
N LEU A 706 5.95 -33.64 0.88
CA LEU A 706 6.71 -34.31 1.92
C LEU A 706 6.41 -35.82 1.96
N GLU A 707 5.16 -36.24 1.73
CA GLU A 707 4.80 -37.66 1.61
C GLU A 707 5.55 -38.34 0.46
N MET A 708 5.59 -37.72 -0.72
CA MET A 708 6.29 -38.28 -1.88
C MET A 708 7.81 -38.30 -1.69
N LEU A 709 8.38 -37.27 -1.05
CA LEU A 709 9.81 -37.25 -0.74
C LEU A 709 10.19 -38.33 0.29
N MET A 710 9.41 -38.47 1.37
CA MET A 710 9.71 -39.45 2.40
C MET A 710 9.64 -40.89 1.87
N ASP A 711 8.72 -41.19 0.95
CA ASP A 711 8.69 -42.48 0.26
C ASP A 711 10.01 -42.74 -0.50
N LYS A 712 10.49 -41.75 -1.26
CA LYS A 712 11.76 -41.85 -2.01
C LYS A 712 12.95 -42.03 -1.09
N ILE A 713 13.04 -41.22 -0.04
CA ILE A 713 14.12 -41.27 0.95
C ILE A 713 14.17 -42.63 1.64
N LEU A 714 13.03 -43.16 2.09
CA LEU A 714 12.95 -44.44 2.80
C LEU A 714 13.18 -45.64 1.87
N ALA A 715 12.80 -45.54 0.59
CA ALA A 715 13.15 -46.53 -0.42
C ALA A 715 14.67 -46.57 -0.66
N GLU A 716 15.34 -45.41 -0.63
CA GLU A 716 16.79 -45.29 -0.81
C GLU A 716 17.58 -45.63 0.47
N SER A 717 17.04 -45.32 1.65
CA SER A 717 17.64 -45.59 2.95
C SER A 717 16.67 -46.17 3.98
N PRO A 718 16.54 -47.51 4.02
CA PRO A 718 15.76 -48.19 5.07
C PRO A 718 16.39 -48.12 6.47
N THR A 719 17.58 -47.54 6.61
CA THR A 719 18.33 -47.38 7.86
C THR A 719 18.39 -45.92 8.31
N LEU A 720 17.48 -45.09 7.82
CA LEU A 720 17.37 -43.69 8.21
C LEU A 720 17.08 -43.58 9.72
N GLU A 721 17.79 -42.67 10.39
CA GLU A 721 17.67 -42.38 11.82
C GLU A 721 17.32 -40.90 12.05
N ASN A 722 17.92 -39.97 11.30
CA ASN A 722 17.74 -38.53 11.50
C ASN A 722 17.22 -37.82 10.23
N VAL A 723 16.29 -36.89 10.41
CA VAL A 723 15.76 -36.01 9.36
C VAL A 723 15.88 -34.56 9.82
N THR A 724 16.58 -33.74 9.04
CA THR A 724 16.64 -32.29 9.23
C THR A 724 15.78 -31.61 8.17
N ILE A 725 14.79 -30.82 8.57
CA ILE A 725 14.03 -29.97 7.64
C ILE A 725 14.80 -28.66 7.48
N ASP A 726 15.13 -28.33 6.23
CA ASP A 726 15.90 -27.16 5.87
C ASP A 726 14.99 -26.02 5.41
N LEU A 727 14.81 -25.05 6.32
CA LEU A 727 14.02 -23.84 6.16
C LEU A 727 14.88 -22.62 5.82
N THR A 728 16.16 -22.81 5.52
CA THR A 728 17.12 -21.71 5.37
C THR A 728 16.81 -20.78 4.19
N TYR A 729 15.95 -21.19 3.27
CA TYR A 729 15.48 -20.39 2.14
C TYR A 729 13.94 -20.26 2.12
N ASN A 730 13.27 -20.57 3.23
CA ASN A 730 11.82 -20.60 3.34
C ASN A 730 11.27 -19.29 3.91
N THR A 731 10.45 -18.57 3.13
CA THR A 731 9.88 -17.27 3.54
C THR A 731 8.50 -17.36 4.19
N GLY A 732 7.96 -18.57 4.36
CA GLY A 732 6.66 -18.84 4.95
C GLY A 732 5.66 -19.44 3.96
N GLY A 733 4.39 -19.09 4.13
CA GLY A 733 3.27 -19.63 3.36
C GLY A 733 2.04 -19.82 4.25
N ASN A 734 1.22 -20.82 3.92
CA ASN A 734 -0.01 -21.16 4.61
C ASN A 734 0.23 -21.90 5.94
N VAL A 735 -0.43 -21.45 7.01
CA VAL A 735 -0.29 -22.02 8.37
C VAL A 735 -0.91 -23.43 8.48
N GLY A 736 -1.97 -23.72 7.73
CA GLY A 736 -2.55 -25.08 7.68
C GLY A 736 -1.61 -26.08 7.01
N ALA A 737 -0.92 -25.67 5.93
CA ALA A 737 0.13 -26.49 5.30
C ALA A 737 1.31 -26.72 6.25
N LEU A 738 1.74 -25.70 6.99
CA LEU A 738 2.71 -25.82 8.09
C LEU A 738 2.28 -26.88 9.11
N TYR A 739 1.04 -26.81 9.62
CA TYR A 739 0.57 -27.76 10.62
C TYR A 739 0.58 -29.19 10.07
N ARG A 740 0.15 -29.40 8.82
CA ARG A 740 0.23 -30.71 8.17
C ARG A 740 1.67 -31.23 8.06
N VAL A 741 2.67 -30.36 7.85
CA VAL A 741 4.09 -30.74 7.93
C VAL A 741 4.47 -31.24 9.33
N VAL A 742 3.96 -30.62 10.40
CA VAL A 742 4.18 -31.08 11.78
C VAL A 742 3.63 -32.50 12.01
N GLY A 743 2.55 -32.90 11.33
CA GLY A 743 1.99 -34.26 11.39
C GLY A 743 2.94 -35.38 10.94
N PHE A 744 3.94 -35.05 10.10
CA PHE A 744 4.99 -36.00 9.71
C PHE A 744 5.97 -36.28 10.86
N ILE A 745 6.10 -35.32 11.78
CA ILE A 745 7.06 -35.29 12.87
C ILE A 745 6.46 -35.96 14.10
N THR A 746 5.21 -35.63 14.45
CA THR A 746 4.53 -36.11 15.65
C THR A 746 3.06 -36.41 15.38
N ASP A 747 2.55 -37.47 16.01
CA ASP A 747 1.12 -37.82 16.08
C ASP A 747 0.48 -37.38 17.40
N GLN A 748 1.26 -36.74 18.27
CA GLN A 748 0.79 -36.16 19.53
C GLN A 748 0.30 -34.71 19.29
N PRO A 749 -0.71 -34.25 20.05
CA PRO A 749 -1.11 -32.85 20.03
C PRO A 749 0.08 -31.93 20.32
N PHE A 750 0.23 -30.86 19.55
CA PHE A 750 1.28 -29.86 19.75
C PHE A 750 0.68 -28.49 20.06
N ARG A 751 1.30 -27.76 20.99
CA ARG A 751 0.91 -26.42 21.40
C ARG A 751 1.23 -25.42 20.29
N VAL A 752 0.29 -24.51 20.08
CA VAL A 752 0.47 -23.26 19.35
C VAL A 752 -0.04 -22.13 20.23
N SER A 753 0.65 -20.99 20.21
CA SER A 753 0.29 -19.84 21.04
C SER A 753 0.15 -18.58 20.21
N SER A 754 -0.79 -17.71 20.57
CA SER A 754 -1.02 -16.44 19.92
C SER A 754 -1.38 -15.34 20.91
N LYS A 755 -1.31 -14.11 20.41
CA LYS A 755 -1.79 -12.90 21.07
C LYS A 755 -2.60 -12.09 20.08
N ASP A 756 -3.60 -11.40 20.59
CA ASP A 756 -4.31 -10.38 19.84
C ASP A 756 -3.68 -9.00 20.13
N GLY A 757 -3.35 -8.27 19.06
CA GLY A 757 -2.66 -6.99 19.13
C GLY A 757 -3.53 -5.81 19.55
N ASP A 758 -4.86 -5.95 19.51
CA ASP A 758 -5.81 -4.88 19.82
C ASP A 758 -6.41 -5.08 21.21
N THR A 759 -6.98 -6.26 21.47
CA THR A 759 -7.58 -6.63 22.76
C THR A 759 -6.56 -7.01 23.82
N GLY A 760 -5.32 -7.36 23.43
CA GLY A 760 -4.31 -7.91 24.31
C GLY A 760 -4.59 -9.35 24.79
N GLY A 761 -5.68 -9.99 24.31
CA GLY A 761 -6.01 -11.37 24.59
C GLY A 761 -4.90 -12.33 24.17
N ALA A 762 -4.79 -13.48 24.82
CA ALA A 762 -3.73 -14.44 24.54
C ALA A 762 -4.18 -15.87 24.78
N SER A 763 -3.72 -16.80 23.95
CA SER A 763 -4.14 -18.20 24.07
C SER A 763 -3.05 -19.18 23.70
N SER A 764 -3.14 -20.37 24.28
CA SER A 764 -2.41 -21.55 23.84
C SER A 764 -3.42 -22.66 23.57
N GLY A 765 -3.54 -23.02 22.30
CA GLY A 765 -4.31 -24.17 21.83
C GLY A 765 -3.42 -25.37 21.52
N TYR A 766 -4.03 -26.53 21.33
CA TYR A 766 -3.34 -27.76 20.94
C TYR A 766 -3.90 -28.28 19.63
N VAL A 767 -3.03 -28.53 18.67
CA VAL A 767 -3.39 -28.99 17.33
C VAL A 767 -3.03 -30.46 17.17
N VAL A 768 -3.91 -31.22 16.54
CA VAL A 768 -3.74 -32.63 16.18
C VAL A 768 -3.82 -32.74 14.66
N ILE A 769 -2.92 -33.55 14.08
CA ILE A 769 -2.91 -33.80 12.64
C ILE A 769 -3.24 -35.26 12.38
N ASN A 770 -4.32 -35.48 11.67
CA ASN A 770 -4.75 -36.80 11.22
C ASN A 770 -4.39 -37.00 9.74
N GLY A 771 -4.46 -38.23 9.20
CA GLY A 771 -4.33 -38.47 7.75
C GLY A 771 -2.97 -38.27 7.09
N THR A 772 -1.99 -37.65 7.76
CA THR A 772 -0.59 -37.57 7.29
C THR A 772 0.24 -38.77 7.81
N PRO A 773 1.25 -39.26 7.06
CA PRO A 773 2.17 -40.27 7.57
C PRO A 773 3.08 -39.73 8.68
N THR A 774 3.07 -40.32 9.87
CA THR A 774 3.99 -39.95 10.97
C THR A 774 5.16 -40.92 11.10
N TYR A 775 6.35 -40.39 11.44
CA TYR A 775 7.57 -41.18 11.60
C TYR A 775 8.17 -41.09 13.02
N PRO A 776 7.52 -41.68 14.05
CA PRO A 776 7.93 -41.52 15.45
C PRO A 776 9.26 -42.19 15.83
N ASN A 777 9.86 -42.97 14.92
CA ASN A 777 11.17 -43.60 15.14
C ASN A 777 12.33 -42.77 14.58
N LEU A 778 12.06 -41.68 13.86
CA LEU A 778 13.07 -40.78 13.32
C LEU A 778 13.29 -39.64 14.30
N ASN A 779 14.55 -39.20 14.43
CA ASN A 779 14.86 -37.96 15.14
C ASN A 779 14.76 -36.79 14.16
N TRP A 780 14.04 -35.75 14.57
CA TRP A 780 13.82 -34.57 13.74
C TRP A 780 14.66 -33.39 14.22
N SER A 781 15.04 -32.51 13.30
CA SER A 781 15.69 -31.24 13.61
C SER A 781 15.34 -30.18 12.56
N LEU A 782 15.55 -28.90 12.87
CA LEU A 782 15.40 -27.81 11.91
C LEU A 782 16.74 -27.16 11.58
N LEU A 783 16.91 -26.77 10.32
CA LEU A 783 17.97 -25.87 9.90
C LEU A 783 17.34 -24.52 9.49
N THR A 784 17.79 -23.44 10.12
CA THR A 784 17.18 -22.12 10.02
C THR A 784 18.19 -21.06 9.59
N SER A 785 17.69 -19.98 9.00
CA SER A 785 18.46 -18.79 8.65
C SER A 785 17.60 -17.55 8.85
N LYS A 786 18.16 -16.36 8.65
CA LYS A 786 17.39 -15.11 8.67
C LYS A 786 16.26 -15.03 7.63
N VAL A 787 16.30 -15.86 6.60
CA VAL A 787 15.25 -15.95 5.57
C VAL A 787 14.06 -16.77 6.07
N THR A 788 14.26 -17.67 7.05
CA THR A 788 13.19 -18.40 7.75
C THR A 788 12.22 -17.41 8.39
N PHE A 789 11.12 -17.10 7.71
CA PHE A 789 10.21 -15.99 8.05
C PHE A 789 8.74 -16.44 8.04
N SER A 790 7.85 -15.69 8.68
CA SER A 790 6.39 -15.94 8.68
C SER A 790 6.06 -17.37 9.16
N ALA A 791 5.27 -18.16 8.44
CA ALA A 791 4.96 -19.54 8.79
C ALA A 791 6.21 -20.42 9.04
N ALA A 792 7.35 -20.16 8.38
CA ALA A 792 8.60 -20.88 8.64
C ALA A 792 9.20 -20.52 10.01
N ASN A 793 9.05 -19.27 10.42
CA ASN A 793 9.37 -18.84 11.78
C ASN A 793 8.40 -19.45 12.80
N SER A 794 7.13 -19.62 12.44
CA SER A 794 6.16 -20.37 13.25
C SER A 794 6.56 -21.85 13.39
N LEU A 795 7.12 -22.51 12.36
CA LEU A 795 7.66 -23.87 12.50
C LEU A 795 8.80 -23.93 13.53
N ALA A 796 9.73 -22.97 13.46
CA ALA A 796 10.81 -22.86 14.45
C ALA A 796 10.26 -22.63 15.87
N THR A 797 9.20 -21.83 15.98
CA THR A 797 8.50 -21.57 17.25
C THR A 797 7.87 -22.85 17.80
N ILE A 798 7.16 -23.61 16.95
CA ILE A 798 6.53 -24.89 17.31
C ILE A 798 7.59 -25.91 17.76
N PHE A 799 8.72 -26.02 17.04
CA PHE A 799 9.82 -26.92 17.42
C PHE A 799 10.37 -26.60 18.81
N MET A 800 10.66 -25.33 19.06
CA MET A 800 11.16 -24.86 20.35
C MET A 800 10.13 -25.09 21.46
N GLU A 801 8.87 -24.71 21.23
CA GLU A 801 7.81 -24.72 22.24
C GLU A 801 7.36 -26.14 22.64
N ASN A 802 7.46 -27.08 21.70
CA ASN A 802 7.01 -28.47 21.87
C ASN A 802 8.15 -29.49 22.00
N GLU A 803 9.41 -29.02 22.07
CA GLU A 803 10.59 -29.88 22.20
C GLU A 803 10.69 -30.95 21.09
N LEU A 804 10.31 -30.62 19.85
CA LEU A 804 10.24 -31.59 18.73
C LEU A 804 11.62 -32.01 18.20
N GLY A 805 12.67 -31.28 18.55
CA GLY A 805 14.03 -31.53 18.10
C GLY A 805 14.89 -30.27 18.16
N PRO A 806 16.22 -30.39 17.99
CA PRO A 806 17.11 -29.24 18.01
C PRO A 806 16.91 -28.35 16.77
N ILE A 807 17.08 -27.04 16.97
CA ILE A 807 17.16 -26.03 15.92
C ILE A 807 18.63 -25.66 15.71
N LEU A 808 19.08 -25.75 14.46
CA LEU A 808 20.45 -25.45 14.04
C LEU A 808 20.43 -24.24 13.09
N GLY A 809 21.58 -23.57 12.95
CA GLY A 809 21.79 -22.56 11.91
C GLY A 809 21.93 -21.15 12.47
N VAL A 810 21.19 -20.21 11.89
CA VAL A 810 21.17 -18.79 12.30
C VAL A 810 19.76 -18.41 12.74
N GLN A 811 19.64 -17.44 13.65
CA GLN A 811 18.36 -16.91 14.10
C GLN A 811 17.42 -16.63 12.93
N SER A 812 16.17 -17.09 13.07
CA SER A 812 15.14 -16.90 12.05
C SER A 812 14.76 -15.42 11.88
N GLY A 813 14.14 -15.07 10.76
CA GLY A 813 13.84 -13.69 10.38
C GLY A 813 12.69 -13.03 11.14
N GLY A 814 11.82 -13.82 11.78
CA GLY A 814 10.63 -13.33 12.47
C GLY A 814 9.37 -13.33 11.61
N GLY A 815 8.53 -12.31 11.78
CA GLY A 815 7.21 -12.21 11.15
C GLY A 815 6.18 -12.99 11.96
N ALA A 816 5.57 -12.33 12.94
CA ALA A 816 4.64 -12.95 13.89
C ALA A 816 3.19 -12.90 13.43
N SER A 817 2.78 -11.84 12.76
CA SER A 817 1.37 -11.64 12.43
C SER A 817 0.93 -12.44 11.20
N SER A 818 -0.34 -12.83 11.15
CA SER A 818 -0.97 -13.10 9.85
C SER A 818 -1.08 -11.80 9.06
N ILE A 819 -1.12 -11.88 7.73
CA ILE A 819 -1.30 -10.69 6.88
C ILE A 819 -2.79 -10.40 6.68
N THR A 820 -3.19 -9.14 6.65
CA THR A 820 -4.54 -8.73 6.27
C THR A 820 -4.49 -7.76 5.08
N PRO A 821 -5.33 -7.93 4.05
CA PRO A 821 -5.45 -6.97 2.95
C PRO A 821 -6.20 -5.72 3.40
N ILE A 822 -5.70 -4.55 3.00
CA ILE A 822 -6.31 -3.25 3.27
C ILE A 822 -6.65 -2.57 1.96
N LEU A 823 -7.92 -2.17 1.83
CA LEU A 823 -8.43 -1.37 0.73
C LEU A 823 -8.66 0.06 1.20
N LEU A 824 -7.92 0.99 0.63
CA LEU A 824 -8.08 2.41 0.93
C LEU A 824 -9.21 3.03 0.09
N PRO A 825 -9.82 4.15 0.54
CA PRO A 825 -10.87 4.85 -0.20
C PRO A 825 -10.53 5.23 -1.65
N THR A 826 -9.25 5.50 -1.93
CA THR A 826 -8.76 5.77 -3.30
C THR A 826 -8.67 4.51 -4.17
N GLY A 827 -8.91 3.33 -3.60
CA GLY A 827 -8.75 2.01 -4.21
C GLY A 827 -7.30 1.54 -4.35
N THR A 828 -6.36 2.25 -3.70
CA THR A 828 -5.03 1.70 -3.44
C THR A 828 -5.15 0.56 -2.44
N ALA A 829 -4.41 -0.52 -2.65
CA ALA A 829 -4.41 -1.67 -1.76
C ALA A 829 -3.00 -2.03 -1.29
N PHE A 830 -2.90 -2.51 -0.06
CA PHE A 830 -1.67 -3.04 0.52
C PHE A 830 -1.99 -4.16 1.53
N THR A 831 -1.01 -4.95 1.90
CA THR A 831 -1.14 -5.92 3.00
C THR A 831 -0.44 -5.38 4.23
N MET A 832 -0.93 -5.72 5.42
CA MET A 832 -0.26 -5.39 6.67
C MET A 832 -0.35 -6.50 7.70
N SER A 833 0.52 -6.44 8.70
CA SER A 833 0.46 -7.31 9.87
C SER A 833 -0.85 -7.11 10.63
N SER A 834 -1.63 -8.17 10.79
CA SER A 834 -2.91 -8.16 11.50
C SER A 834 -2.74 -8.20 13.02
N ASN A 835 -3.85 -8.11 13.75
CA ASN A 835 -3.91 -8.31 15.19
C ASN A 835 -3.63 -9.75 15.63
N ASN A 836 -3.71 -10.75 14.75
CA ASN A 836 -3.39 -12.14 15.12
C ASN A 836 -1.87 -12.36 15.08
N ILE A 837 -1.22 -12.29 16.25
CA ILE A 837 0.23 -12.34 16.43
C ILE A 837 0.63 -13.71 16.99
N SER A 838 1.46 -14.44 16.24
CA SER A 838 2.09 -15.67 16.71
C SER A 838 3.03 -15.40 17.90
N ALA A 839 2.96 -16.29 18.89
CA ALA A 839 3.73 -16.20 20.12
C ALA A 839 4.21 -17.59 20.58
N TYR A 840 5.08 -17.60 21.58
CA TYR A 840 5.36 -18.78 22.39
C TYR A 840 5.08 -18.47 23.85
N ARG A 841 4.61 -19.48 24.59
CA ARG A 841 4.29 -19.36 26.01
C ARG A 841 5.44 -19.81 26.89
N THR A 842 5.76 -18.98 27.88
CA THR A 842 6.72 -19.28 28.95
C THR A 842 6.07 -19.17 30.32
N GLY A 843 6.77 -19.60 31.38
CA GLY A 843 6.24 -19.65 32.74
C GLY A 843 5.40 -20.89 33.02
N SER A 844 5.12 -21.16 34.29
CA SER A 844 4.41 -22.38 34.73
C SER A 844 2.90 -22.20 34.97
N GLY A 845 2.35 -21.02 34.66
CA GLY A 845 0.94 -20.68 34.94
C GLY A 845 0.60 -20.55 36.43
N THR A 846 1.60 -20.51 37.32
CA THR A 846 1.36 -20.34 38.76
C THR A 846 1.32 -18.86 39.14
N THR A 847 0.78 -18.52 40.31
CA THR A 847 0.76 -17.12 40.76
C THR A 847 2.17 -16.52 40.90
N GLU A 848 3.17 -17.34 41.27
CA GLU A 848 4.57 -16.92 41.37
C GLU A 848 5.32 -16.89 40.03
N ASP A 849 4.83 -17.62 39.03
CA ASP A 849 5.41 -17.76 37.68
C ASP A 849 4.27 -17.86 36.65
N PRO A 850 3.57 -16.74 36.37
CA PRO A 850 2.41 -16.72 35.49
C PRO A 850 2.83 -16.99 34.05
N TYR A 851 1.86 -17.36 33.21
CA TYR A 851 2.14 -17.47 31.78
C TYR A 851 2.52 -16.12 31.20
N VAL A 852 3.53 -16.15 30.32
CA VAL A 852 3.98 -14.99 29.55
C VAL A 852 4.05 -15.39 28.09
N PHE A 853 3.27 -14.69 27.27
CA PHE A 853 3.24 -14.85 25.83
C PHE A 853 4.22 -13.88 25.18
N VAL A 854 5.24 -14.43 24.52
CA VAL A 854 6.29 -13.67 23.87
C VAL A 854 6.10 -13.78 22.36
N SER A 855 5.91 -12.64 21.70
CA SER A 855 5.83 -12.60 20.23
C SER A 855 7.12 -13.11 19.61
N ASN A 856 7.00 -13.88 18.52
CA ASN A 856 8.12 -14.37 17.73
C ASN A 856 8.50 -13.41 16.58
N GLU A 857 8.09 -12.13 16.65
CA GLU A 857 8.25 -11.13 15.59
C GLU A 857 9.71 -10.90 15.16
N PHE A 858 10.65 -11.12 16.08
CA PHE A 858 12.10 -10.97 15.85
C PHE A 858 12.84 -12.30 15.66
N GLY A 859 12.10 -13.39 15.47
CA GLY A 859 12.66 -14.71 15.21
C GLY A 859 13.04 -15.51 16.45
N ILE A 860 13.38 -16.77 16.20
CA ILE A 860 13.75 -17.80 17.16
C ILE A 860 15.26 -18.06 17.02
N ALA A 861 15.96 -18.04 18.15
CA ALA A 861 17.37 -18.37 18.20
C ALA A 861 17.56 -19.90 18.10
N PRO A 862 18.55 -20.39 17.32
CA PRO A 862 18.82 -21.82 17.23
C PRO A 862 19.50 -22.32 18.52
N ASP A 863 19.26 -23.58 18.86
CA ASP A 863 19.99 -24.29 19.93
C ASP A 863 21.48 -24.41 19.60
N TYR A 864 21.80 -24.61 18.32
CA TYR A 864 23.15 -24.70 17.78
C TYR A 864 23.38 -23.63 16.72
N VAL A 865 23.98 -22.51 17.15
CA VAL A 865 24.39 -21.42 16.25
C VAL A 865 25.54 -21.89 15.35
N LEU A 866 25.36 -21.76 14.04
CA LEU A 866 26.37 -22.06 13.02
C LEU A 866 26.97 -20.78 12.45
N ASP A 867 28.25 -20.84 12.07
CA ASP A 867 28.83 -19.87 11.16
C ASP A 867 28.16 -20.05 9.78
N MET A 868 27.91 -18.96 9.05
CA MET A 868 27.21 -19.04 7.75
C MET A 868 27.89 -19.96 6.73
N SER A 869 29.22 -20.03 6.72
CA SER A 869 29.98 -20.93 5.84
C SER A 869 29.77 -22.42 6.15
N ASP A 870 29.25 -22.73 7.33
CA ASP A 870 29.02 -24.09 7.81
C ASP A 870 27.53 -24.48 7.70
N LEU A 871 26.66 -23.56 7.23
CA LEU A 871 25.20 -23.74 7.20
C LEU A 871 24.78 -25.02 6.47
N TYR A 872 25.52 -25.40 5.42
CA TYR A 872 25.29 -26.62 4.66
C TYR A 872 26.45 -27.63 4.74
N ASP A 873 27.35 -27.50 5.72
CA ASP A 873 28.46 -28.46 5.88
C ASP A 873 27.96 -29.78 6.48
N ALA A 874 28.16 -30.87 5.75
CA ALA A 874 27.65 -32.18 6.13
C ALA A 874 28.26 -32.71 7.43
N ASP A 875 29.57 -32.49 7.62
CA ASP A 875 30.30 -33.01 8.77
C ASP A 875 29.93 -32.21 10.04
N VAL A 876 29.70 -30.90 9.90
CA VAL A 876 29.26 -30.04 11.01
C VAL A 876 27.86 -30.42 11.48
N ILE A 877 26.89 -30.47 10.56
CA ILE A 877 25.50 -30.84 10.90
C ILE A 877 25.46 -32.24 11.50
N LEU A 878 26.12 -33.21 10.87
CA LEU A 878 26.18 -34.58 11.37
C LEU A 878 26.87 -34.68 12.73
N GLY A 879 27.88 -33.85 13.00
CA GLY A 879 28.52 -33.76 14.30
C GLY A 879 27.54 -33.39 15.41
N ILE A 880 26.69 -32.40 15.15
CA ILE A 880 25.66 -31.93 16.10
C ILE A 880 24.58 -33.00 16.31
N LEU A 881 24.12 -33.66 15.24
CA LEU A 881 23.08 -34.70 15.36
C LEU A 881 23.55 -35.97 16.10
N ASN A 882 24.85 -36.16 16.26
CA ASN A 882 25.43 -37.31 16.97
C ASN A 882 25.76 -37.03 18.46
N ASP A 883 25.74 -35.77 18.88
CA ASP A 883 25.99 -35.33 20.26
C ASP A 883 24.74 -35.45 21.13
#